data_AF-A0A1E7YMZ6-F1
#
_entry.id   AF-A0A1E7YMZ6-F1
#
_cell.length_a   1.000
_cell.length_b   1.000
_cell.length_c   1.000
_cell.angle_alpha   90.00
_cell.angle_beta   90.00
_cell.angle_gamma   90.00
#
_symmetry.space_group_name_H-M   'P 1'
#
loop_
_entity.id
_entity.type
_entity.pdbx_description
1 polymer ?
#
loop_
_entity_poly.entity_id
_entity_poly.type
_entity_poly.pdbx_seq_one_letter_code
_entity_poly.pdbx_strand_id
1 'polypeptide(L)'
;MAPWRWSLLVLLGLAPGAWGSPAGPITLYADHVQGVASGHWTASGDVEVLYGDRRLYADEVHYRQDEDEIIATGHVRMVSPGLVTAAPKAIVHVQANQGIVLQPRYLLEAQHGHGHAKKGEELGKGRYRLNEACYTTCDGKVPAWQLWSSQLDLNQNDDYVTTRNTTLNVFGLPIFWLPYLSFPLKRHSGFLTPTFGSSTVNGLTLGIPYYFDIAPNLDDTLTVLGFTKRGVMLQNQFRYLEPSYSGRLNLDLLPADRLTHNTVWAISWQHQQNLGDGFSLATNINRVSYRNFLADFGSSAGFGSSFLGGIGNAPYLTSTAGVYYGNAHIDAGAVLQNYQELAPGGVAPYSQLPYLYANGYWRVGNRGYFDWRSNFNYFYASAGPIGERLDLTPTFGWRFSRAWGFLDPKARLYYSYYQVQRNPPYSRAISRTLPALSLKGSLNFVRYGSADGVTVLQPIFKYLYIPLRAQNDIPLFDTSLPFSNYDSIFADNSLFSGSDRINGANQIIYGLQGSHQNAAGRQIWQAALGQIRYFNRQQIDLAGNIVPQNPQSDYFFQGEYAPLPNLYLLGSGQARSGWERLERADFRAQWLPGAGKVLNLDYRYTRNYVNQAGVSAAWPVFRQWRVLGSYQYDVADHKPLEELVGIGYDGGCWAAQLMVYHQILLGGQTNNAVYLEIVLRGLTSVGNASNGLLNQYVPGASMEF
;
A
#
# COMPACT_ATOMS: atom_id res chain seq x y z
N MET A 1 22.43 12.90 -48.53
CA MET A 1 21.57 11.69 -48.55
C MET A 1 20.18 12.15 -48.16
N ALA A 2 19.45 12.70 -49.11
CA ALA A 2 18.47 12.03 -49.98
C ALA A 2 17.09 11.92 -49.28
N PRO A 3 16.01 12.42 -49.91
CA PRO A 3 14.85 12.95 -49.19
C PRO A 3 13.64 12.01 -49.23
N TRP A 4 12.71 12.29 -48.31
CA TRP A 4 11.33 11.80 -48.33
C TRP A 4 10.64 12.06 -49.67
N ARG A 5 9.96 11.04 -50.22
CA ARG A 5 8.81 11.21 -51.11
C ARG A 5 7.78 10.11 -50.90
N TRP A 6 6.56 10.58 -50.69
CA TRP A 6 5.31 9.85 -50.64
C TRP A 6 4.98 9.28 -52.02
N SER A 7 4.38 8.09 -52.08
CA SER A 7 3.64 7.61 -53.25
C SER A 7 2.46 6.77 -52.77
N LEU A 8 1.27 7.36 -52.92
CA LEU A 8 -0.02 6.68 -52.77
C LEU A 8 -0.08 5.49 -53.73
N LEU A 9 -0.41 4.32 -53.19
CA LEU A 9 -0.90 3.18 -53.95
C LEU A 9 -2.35 2.95 -53.52
N VAL A 10 -3.26 3.36 -54.40
CA VAL A 10 -4.68 3.04 -54.34
C VAL A 10 -4.81 1.55 -54.64
N LEU A 11 -5.14 0.76 -53.61
CA LEU A 11 -5.60 -0.62 -53.75
C LEU A 11 -7.08 -0.65 -53.40
N LEU A 12 -7.91 -0.63 -54.45
CA LEU A 12 -9.28 -1.12 -54.44
C LEU A 12 -9.23 -2.63 -54.13
N GLY A 13 -9.46 -2.96 -52.86
CA GLY A 13 -9.54 -4.33 -52.37
C GLY A 13 -10.84 -4.50 -51.59
N LEU A 14 -11.83 -5.04 -52.30
CA LEU A 14 -13.07 -5.70 -51.86
C LEU A 14 -13.25 -5.81 -50.33
N ALA A 15 -14.38 -5.25 -49.86
CA ALA A 15 -14.90 -5.48 -48.52
C ALA A 15 -14.86 -6.98 -48.18
N PRO A 16 -14.33 -7.38 -47.00
CA PRO A 16 -14.67 -8.68 -46.48
C PRO A 16 -16.16 -8.61 -46.15
N GLY A 17 -16.97 -9.26 -46.98
CA GLY A 17 -18.33 -9.60 -46.58
C GLY A 17 -18.27 -10.19 -45.18
N ALA A 18 -19.21 -9.82 -44.31
CA ALA A 18 -19.36 -10.50 -43.04
C ALA A 18 -19.75 -11.95 -43.36
N TRP A 19 -18.78 -12.87 -43.27
CA TRP A 19 -19.09 -14.30 -43.22
C TRP A 19 -19.69 -14.51 -41.83
N GLY A 20 -21.02 -14.54 -41.75
CA GLY A 20 -21.69 -15.06 -40.58
C GLY A 20 -21.16 -16.48 -40.35
N SER A 21 -20.62 -16.74 -39.16
CA SER A 21 -20.23 -18.10 -38.78
C SER A 21 -21.41 -19.02 -39.05
N PRO A 22 -21.24 -20.13 -39.81
CA PRO A 22 -22.33 -21.08 -39.99
C PRO A 22 -22.73 -21.59 -38.62
N ALA A 23 -24.04 -21.58 -38.34
CA ALA A 23 -24.60 -22.27 -37.18
C ALA A 23 -24.12 -23.73 -37.25
N GLY A 24 -23.34 -24.16 -36.25
CA GLY A 24 -22.92 -25.55 -36.17
C GLY A 24 -24.12 -26.49 -36.17
N PRO A 25 -23.95 -27.76 -36.55
CA PRO A 25 -25.05 -28.71 -36.61
C PRO A 25 -25.73 -28.82 -35.23
N ILE A 26 -27.07 -28.76 -35.21
CA ILE A 26 -27.84 -29.11 -34.00
C ILE A 26 -27.70 -30.61 -33.83
N THR A 27 -27.12 -31.03 -32.71
CA THR A 27 -26.94 -32.44 -32.37
C THR A 27 -27.89 -32.80 -31.25
N LEU A 28 -28.71 -33.83 -31.45
CA LEU A 28 -29.69 -34.30 -30.48
C LEU A 28 -29.36 -35.73 -30.07
N TYR A 29 -29.23 -35.96 -28.77
CA TYR A 29 -29.08 -37.26 -28.12
C TYR A 29 -30.31 -37.50 -27.24
N ALA A 30 -30.87 -38.71 -27.29
CA ALA A 30 -31.99 -39.13 -26.43
C ALA A 30 -32.12 -40.66 -26.48
N ASP A 31 -32.85 -41.23 -25.52
CA ASP A 31 -33.19 -42.67 -25.53
C ASP A 31 -34.14 -43.02 -26.69
N HIS A 32 -35.07 -42.12 -26.98
CA HIS A 32 -36.07 -42.28 -28.04
C HIS A 32 -36.17 -41.02 -28.89
N VAL A 33 -36.06 -41.18 -30.22
CA VAL A 33 -36.22 -40.09 -31.20
C VAL A 33 -37.22 -40.53 -32.27
N GLN A 34 -38.27 -39.74 -32.46
CA GLN A 34 -39.27 -39.92 -33.52
C GLN A 34 -39.27 -38.69 -34.43
N GLY A 35 -39.02 -38.91 -35.73
CA GLY A 35 -39.06 -37.86 -36.76
C GLY A 35 -40.25 -38.04 -37.68
N VAL A 36 -41.01 -36.97 -37.91
CA VAL A 36 -42.01 -36.89 -38.99
C VAL A 36 -41.34 -36.20 -40.18
N ALA A 37 -41.59 -36.66 -41.41
CA ALA A 37 -40.94 -36.20 -42.64
C ALA A 37 -41.03 -34.67 -42.92
N SER A 38 -41.76 -33.92 -42.10
CA SER A 38 -41.99 -32.48 -42.14
C SER A 38 -41.01 -31.64 -41.30
N GLY A 39 -39.86 -32.18 -40.89
CA GLY A 39 -38.88 -31.43 -40.06
C GLY A 39 -39.31 -31.27 -38.59
N HIS A 40 -40.25 -32.11 -38.14
CA HIS A 40 -40.70 -32.19 -36.76
C HIS A 40 -40.10 -33.41 -36.08
N TRP A 41 -39.38 -33.19 -34.99
CA TRP A 41 -38.70 -34.22 -34.21
C TRP A 41 -39.20 -34.19 -32.77
N THR A 42 -39.52 -35.35 -32.22
CA THR A 42 -39.83 -35.52 -30.80
C THR A 42 -38.81 -36.46 -30.20
N ALA A 43 -38.15 -36.01 -29.13
CA ALA A 43 -37.14 -36.75 -28.40
C ALA A 43 -37.57 -36.89 -26.94
N SER A 44 -37.38 -38.06 -26.35
CA SER A 44 -37.69 -38.32 -24.94
C SER A 44 -36.69 -39.28 -24.29
N GLY A 45 -36.50 -39.12 -22.98
CA GLY A 45 -35.54 -39.86 -22.17
C GLY A 45 -34.14 -39.25 -22.26
N ASP A 46 -33.72 -38.62 -21.14
CA ASP A 46 -32.42 -37.95 -20.95
C ASP A 46 -31.94 -37.17 -22.20
N VAL A 47 -32.81 -36.29 -22.71
CA VAL A 47 -32.55 -35.58 -23.97
C VAL A 47 -31.44 -34.56 -23.76
N GLU A 48 -30.39 -34.60 -24.59
CA GLU A 48 -29.35 -33.59 -24.70
C GLU A 48 -29.35 -33.00 -26.11
N VAL A 49 -29.51 -31.68 -26.19
CA VAL A 49 -29.43 -30.91 -27.44
C VAL A 49 -28.23 -29.98 -27.38
N LEU A 50 -27.31 -30.13 -28.32
CA LEU A 50 -26.16 -29.25 -28.49
C LEU A 50 -26.37 -28.37 -29.72
N TYR A 51 -26.27 -27.06 -29.53
CA TYR A 51 -26.35 -26.08 -30.61
C TYR A 51 -25.39 -24.93 -30.32
N GLY A 52 -24.47 -24.67 -31.26
CA GLY A 52 -23.40 -23.69 -31.08
C GLY A 52 -22.51 -24.01 -29.87
N ASP A 53 -22.43 -23.07 -28.92
CA ASP A 53 -21.69 -23.15 -27.66
C ASP A 53 -22.59 -23.52 -26.46
N ARG A 54 -23.82 -23.97 -26.73
CA ARG A 54 -24.86 -24.19 -25.71
C ARG A 54 -25.28 -25.66 -25.66
N ARG A 55 -25.68 -26.09 -24.46
CA ARG A 55 -26.26 -27.40 -24.22
C ARG A 55 -27.59 -27.25 -23.49
N LEU A 56 -28.60 -27.96 -23.96
CA LEU A 56 -29.92 -28.05 -23.35
C LEU A 56 -30.18 -29.50 -22.97
N TYR A 57 -30.56 -29.74 -21.72
CA TYR A 57 -31.00 -31.04 -21.21
C TYR A 57 -32.48 -30.96 -20.84
N ALA A 58 -33.27 -31.99 -21.11
CA ALA A 58 -34.68 -32.08 -20.70
C ALA A 58 -35.20 -33.54 -20.74
N ASP A 59 -36.37 -33.77 -20.15
CA ASP A 59 -37.04 -35.08 -20.20
C ASP A 59 -37.67 -35.34 -21.58
N GLU A 60 -38.24 -34.29 -22.19
CA GLU A 60 -38.86 -34.32 -23.52
C GLU A 60 -38.53 -33.04 -24.29
N VAL A 61 -38.22 -33.19 -25.58
CA VAL A 61 -37.94 -32.08 -26.49
C VAL A 61 -38.71 -32.26 -27.80
N HIS A 62 -39.47 -31.25 -28.19
CA HIS A 62 -40.04 -31.13 -29.53
C HIS A 62 -39.26 -30.09 -30.32
N TYR A 63 -38.67 -30.50 -31.44
CA TYR A 63 -37.99 -29.60 -32.37
C TYR A 63 -38.80 -29.45 -33.66
N ARG A 64 -39.17 -28.21 -33.97
CA ARG A 64 -39.91 -27.79 -35.16
C ARG A 64 -38.98 -26.96 -36.01
N GLN A 65 -38.40 -27.58 -37.03
CA GLN A 65 -37.37 -26.95 -37.86
C GLN A 65 -37.90 -25.80 -38.72
N ASP A 66 -39.15 -25.91 -39.17
CA ASP A 66 -39.86 -24.90 -39.96
C ASP A 66 -40.16 -23.62 -39.17
N GLU A 67 -40.40 -23.73 -37.87
CA GLU A 67 -40.66 -22.62 -36.96
C GLU A 67 -39.40 -22.12 -36.22
N ASP A 68 -38.23 -22.73 -36.48
CA ASP A 68 -36.99 -22.53 -35.70
C ASP A 68 -37.26 -22.63 -34.19
N GLU A 69 -37.90 -23.70 -33.72
CA GLU A 69 -38.36 -23.78 -32.32
C GLU A 69 -38.05 -25.13 -31.65
N ILE A 70 -37.45 -25.06 -30.47
CA ILE A 70 -37.25 -26.16 -29.52
C ILE A 70 -38.14 -25.92 -28.32
N ILE A 71 -39.11 -26.79 -28.08
CA ILE A 71 -39.90 -26.84 -26.85
C ILE A 71 -39.32 -27.94 -25.96
N ALA A 72 -38.73 -27.56 -24.85
CA ALA A 72 -38.18 -28.46 -23.85
C ALA A 72 -39.05 -28.49 -22.59
N THR A 73 -39.40 -29.68 -22.11
CA THR A 73 -40.27 -29.90 -20.96
C THR A 73 -39.69 -30.96 -20.03
N GLY A 74 -39.80 -30.71 -18.72
CA GLY A 74 -39.28 -31.61 -17.68
C GLY A 74 -37.77 -31.43 -17.46
N HIS A 75 -37.40 -31.16 -16.19
CA HIS A 75 -36.02 -30.95 -15.72
C HIS A 75 -35.10 -30.17 -16.68
N VAL A 76 -35.62 -29.10 -17.31
CA VAL A 76 -34.87 -28.36 -18.32
C VAL A 76 -33.64 -27.72 -17.69
N ARG A 77 -32.46 -28.02 -18.21
CA ARG A 77 -31.20 -27.39 -17.84
C ARG A 77 -30.49 -26.87 -19.07
N MET A 78 -30.25 -25.56 -19.12
CA MET A 78 -29.48 -24.93 -20.18
C MET A 78 -28.12 -24.49 -19.63
N VAL A 79 -27.07 -24.82 -20.36
CA VAL A 79 -25.70 -24.42 -20.08
C VAL A 79 -25.20 -23.59 -21.26
N SER A 80 -24.94 -22.31 -20.99
CA SER A 80 -24.34 -21.36 -21.91
C SER A 80 -23.03 -20.84 -21.30
N PRO A 81 -22.11 -20.26 -22.08
CA PRO A 81 -20.90 -19.64 -21.53
C PRO A 81 -21.22 -18.64 -20.40
N GLY A 82 -20.78 -18.94 -19.17
CA GLY A 82 -20.96 -18.10 -17.98
C GLY A 82 -22.37 -18.03 -17.39
N LEU A 83 -23.35 -18.81 -17.90
CA LEU A 83 -24.73 -18.84 -17.38
C LEU A 83 -25.29 -20.27 -17.41
N VAL A 84 -25.74 -20.73 -16.25
CA VAL A 84 -26.48 -21.99 -16.11
C VAL A 84 -27.91 -21.67 -15.68
N THR A 85 -28.89 -22.23 -16.38
CA THR A 85 -30.32 -22.01 -16.11
C THR A 85 -31.04 -23.34 -15.94
N ALA A 86 -31.90 -23.47 -14.93
CA ALA A 86 -32.77 -24.61 -14.70
C ALA A 86 -34.24 -24.17 -14.66
N ALA A 87 -35.14 -24.92 -15.28
CA ALA A 87 -36.55 -24.57 -15.40
C ALA A 87 -37.46 -25.79 -15.65
N PRO A 88 -38.76 -25.71 -15.36
CA PRO A 88 -39.73 -26.75 -15.75
C PRO A 88 -39.99 -26.80 -17.27
N LYS A 89 -39.90 -25.66 -17.96
CA LYS A 89 -40.18 -25.54 -19.40
C LYS A 89 -39.38 -24.40 -20.03
N ALA A 90 -38.84 -24.65 -21.22
CA ALA A 90 -38.21 -23.64 -22.07
C ALA A 90 -38.69 -23.76 -23.51
N ILE A 91 -38.78 -22.62 -24.19
CA ILE A 91 -39.05 -22.51 -25.62
C ILE A 91 -37.87 -21.72 -26.19
N VAL A 92 -37.14 -22.28 -27.15
CA VAL A 92 -35.91 -21.69 -27.68
C VAL A 92 -35.97 -21.63 -29.19
N HIS A 93 -35.68 -20.46 -29.74
CA HIS A 93 -35.47 -20.25 -31.16
C HIS A 93 -33.99 -20.21 -31.48
N VAL A 94 -33.51 -21.24 -32.18
CA VAL A 94 -32.08 -21.57 -32.28
C VAL A 94 -31.35 -20.60 -33.18
N GLN A 95 -31.87 -20.35 -34.39
CA GLN A 95 -31.27 -19.41 -35.33
C GLN A 95 -31.44 -17.98 -34.85
N ALA A 96 -32.62 -17.63 -34.30
CA ALA A 96 -32.89 -16.30 -33.77
C ALA A 96 -32.11 -15.96 -32.48
N ASN A 97 -31.56 -16.97 -31.78
CA ASN A 97 -31.00 -16.84 -30.42
C ASN A 97 -31.98 -16.14 -29.46
N GLN A 98 -33.24 -16.54 -29.52
CA GLN A 98 -34.31 -16.02 -28.67
C GLN A 98 -34.96 -17.16 -27.91
N GLY A 99 -35.67 -16.87 -26.84
CA GLY A 99 -36.36 -17.91 -26.11
C GLY A 99 -37.09 -17.42 -24.88
N ILE A 100 -38.01 -18.24 -24.39
CA ILE A 100 -38.77 -18.00 -23.18
C ILE A 100 -38.53 -19.17 -22.23
N VAL A 101 -38.10 -18.85 -21.02
CA VAL A 101 -37.92 -19.81 -19.94
C VAL A 101 -38.94 -19.48 -18.85
N LEU A 102 -39.76 -20.45 -18.46
CA LEU A 102 -40.75 -20.27 -17.40
C LEU A 102 -40.15 -20.66 -16.06
N GLN A 103 -40.31 -19.81 -15.04
CA GLN A 103 -39.77 -20.03 -13.69
C GLN A 103 -38.27 -20.38 -13.66
N PRO A 104 -37.38 -19.64 -14.36
CA PRO A 104 -35.96 -19.95 -14.39
C PRO A 104 -35.33 -19.77 -13.01
N ARG A 105 -34.44 -20.70 -12.65
CA ARG A 105 -33.40 -20.54 -11.64
C ARG A 105 -32.07 -20.44 -12.36
N TYR A 106 -31.27 -19.44 -12.05
CA TYR A 106 -30.06 -19.14 -12.82
C TYR A 106 -28.83 -18.96 -11.93
N LEU A 107 -27.66 -19.25 -12.48
CA LEU A 107 -26.35 -19.11 -11.87
C LEU A 107 -25.37 -18.47 -12.87
N LEU A 108 -24.72 -17.39 -12.44
CA LEU A 108 -23.64 -16.67 -13.11
C LEU A 108 -22.31 -17.10 -12.51
N GLU A 109 -21.50 -17.83 -13.30
CA GLU A 109 -20.30 -18.51 -12.79
C GLU A 109 -19.23 -17.53 -12.28
N ALA A 110 -18.96 -16.44 -13.02
CA ALA A 110 -17.85 -15.54 -12.73
C ALA A 110 -17.96 -14.81 -11.37
N GLN A 111 -19.17 -14.56 -10.89
CA GLN A 111 -19.44 -13.80 -9.65
C GLN A 111 -20.13 -14.64 -8.57
N HIS A 112 -20.34 -15.95 -8.81
CA HIS A 112 -21.19 -16.82 -7.98
C HIS A 112 -22.60 -16.24 -7.75
N GLY A 113 -23.05 -15.34 -8.63
CA GLY A 113 -24.35 -14.67 -8.53
C GLY A 113 -25.46 -15.58 -9.02
N HIS A 114 -26.56 -15.70 -8.27
CA HIS A 114 -27.64 -16.61 -8.59
C HIS A 114 -29.00 -16.05 -8.17
N GLY A 115 -30.06 -16.67 -8.70
CA GLY A 115 -31.41 -16.22 -8.41
C GLY A 115 -32.48 -17.03 -9.12
N HIS A 116 -33.70 -16.50 -9.07
CA HIS A 116 -34.85 -17.03 -9.79
C HIS A 116 -35.71 -15.89 -10.32
N ALA A 117 -36.55 -16.19 -11.32
CA ALA A 117 -37.52 -15.26 -11.86
C ALA A 117 -38.82 -15.97 -12.21
N LYS A 118 -39.91 -15.22 -12.44
CA LYS A 118 -41.18 -15.80 -12.90
C LYS A 118 -41.14 -16.16 -14.38
N LYS A 119 -40.50 -15.30 -15.18
CA LYS A 119 -40.30 -15.48 -16.62
C LYS A 119 -38.92 -14.94 -17.01
N GLY A 120 -38.19 -15.68 -17.83
CA GLY A 120 -36.98 -15.22 -18.48
C GLY A 120 -37.16 -15.21 -19.99
N GLU A 121 -36.66 -14.17 -20.64
CA GLU A 121 -36.67 -14.00 -22.09
C GLU A 121 -35.24 -13.79 -22.56
N GLU A 122 -34.80 -14.57 -23.54
CA GLU A 122 -33.57 -14.30 -24.27
C GLU A 122 -33.93 -13.42 -25.47
N LEU A 123 -33.34 -12.22 -25.52
CA LEU A 123 -33.61 -11.21 -26.56
C LEU A 123 -32.61 -11.29 -27.73
N GLY A 124 -31.58 -12.12 -27.59
CA GLY A 124 -30.47 -12.29 -28.51
C GLY A 124 -29.25 -12.85 -27.76
N LYS A 125 -28.23 -13.31 -28.49
CA LYS A 125 -27.02 -13.91 -27.89
C LYS A 125 -26.43 -13.02 -26.77
N GLY A 126 -26.41 -13.55 -25.55
CA GLY A 126 -25.86 -12.87 -24.36
C GLY A 126 -26.75 -11.79 -23.74
N ARG A 127 -27.99 -11.58 -24.21
CA ARG A 127 -28.93 -10.58 -23.68
C ARG A 127 -30.20 -11.25 -23.15
N TYR A 128 -30.43 -11.12 -21.86
CA TYR A 128 -31.54 -11.76 -21.16
C TYR A 128 -32.36 -10.74 -20.38
N ARG A 129 -33.68 -10.93 -20.32
CA ARG A 129 -34.63 -10.16 -19.53
C ARG A 129 -35.37 -11.10 -18.59
N LEU A 130 -35.32 -10.82 -17.30
CA LEU A 130 -36.00 -11.57 -16.27
C LEU A 130 -37.08 -10.69 -15.62
N ASN A 131 -38.31 -11.20 -15.53
CA ASN A 131 -39.44 -10.53 -14.89
C ASN A 131 -39.70 -11.11 -13.50
N GLU A 132 -39.97 -10.23 -12.53
CA GLU A 132 -40.11 -10.60 -11.12
C GLU A 132 -38.92 -11.46 -10.65
N ALA A 133 -37.72 -10.89 -10.81
CA ALA A 133 -36.45 -11.59 -10.65
C ALA A 133 -35.77 -11.24 -9.32
N CYS A 134 -35.08 -12.21 -8.74
CA CYS A 134 -34.18 -11.97 -7.63
C CYS A 134 -32.71 -12.24 -8.00
N TYR A 135 -31.78 -11.57 -7.33
CA TYR A 135 -30.33 -11.73 -7.48
C TYR A 135 -29.63 -11.69 -6.13
N THR A 136 -28.72 -12.62 -5.87
CA THR A 136 -27.87 -12.65 -4.68
C THR A 136 -26.59 -13.45 -4.95
N THR A 137 -25.53 -13.21 -4.19
CA THR A 137 -24.35 -14.09 -4.11
C THR A 137 -24.35 -14.94 -2.83
N CYS A 138 -25.38 -14.83 -2.00
CA CYS A 138 -25.52 -15.53 -0.75
C CYS A 138 -26.31 -16.83 -0.91
N ASP A 139 -25.78 -17.91 -0.35
CA ASP A 139 -26.50 -19.17 -0.24
C ASP A 139 -27.57 -19.14 0.86
N GLY A 140 -28.52 -20.07 0.78
CA GLY A 140 -29.53 -20.33 1.82
C GLY A 140 -30.97 -19.96 1.42
N LYS A 141 -31.94 -20.39 2.24
CA LYS A 141 -33.37 -20.11 1.99
C LYS A 141 -33.72 -18.63 2.19
N VAL A 142 -33.07 -17.99 3.16
CA VAL A 142 -33.18 -16.55 3.43
C VAL A 142 -31.77 -15.97 3.30
N PRO A 143 -31.38 -15.46 2.12
CA PRO A 143 -30.04 -14.92 1.91
C PRO A 143 -29.83 -13.66 2.78
N ALA A 144 -28.58 -13.43 3.19
CA ALA A 144 -28.23 -12.28 4.01
C ALA A 144 -28.56 -10.96 3.30
N TRP A 145 -28.35 -10.91 1.98
CA TRP A 145 -28.84 -9.84 1.12
C TRP A 145 -29.38 -10.41 -0.19
N GLN A 146 -30.40 -9.76 -0.75
CA GLN A 146 -30.94 -10.12 -2.06
C GLN A 146 -31.57 -8.88 -2.69
N LEU A 147 -31.40 -8.73 -4.01
CA LEU A 147 -32.15 -7.78 -4.80
C LEU A 147 -33.41 -8.47 -5.32
N TRP A 148 -34.56 -7.85 -5.12
CA TRP A 148 -35.81 -8.23 -5.78
C TRP A 148 -36.20 -7.13 -6.76
N SER A 149 -36.44 -7.47 -8.02
CA SER A 149 -36.66 -6.50 -9.09
C SER A 149 -37.86 -6.89 -9.94
N SER A 150 -38.70 -5.93 -10.33
CA SER A 150 -39.78 -6.20 -11.27
C SER A 150 -39.26 -6.62 -12.64
N GLN A 151 -38.09 -6.09 -13.02
CA GLN A 151 -37.36 -6.43 -14.24
C GLN A 151 -35.85 -6.39 -13.98
N LEU A 152 -35.14 -7.40 -14.44
CA LEU A 152 -33.68 -7.51 -14.46
C LEU A 152 -33.23 -7.84 -15.88
N ASP A 153 -32.48 -6.93 -16.51
CA ASP A 153 -31.88 -7.15 -17.81
C ASP A 153 -30.38 -7.45 -17.62
N LEU A 154 -29.96 -8.65 -18.02
CA LEU A 154 -28.59 -9.14 -17.99
C LEU A 154 -28.01 -9.04 -19.40
N ASN A 155 -26.91 -8.31 -19.54
CA ASN A 155 -26.17 -8.18 -20.78
C ASN A 155 -24.73 -8.67 -20.58
N GLN A 156 -24.45 -9.88 -21.06
CA GLN A 156 -23.12 -10.49 -20.98
C GLN A 156 -22.11 -9.85 -21.95
N ASN A 157 -22.57 -9.20 -23.01
CA ASN A 157 -21.69 -8.53 -23.97
C ASN A 157 -21.10 -7.25 -23.38
N ASP A 158 -21.89 -6.55 -22.55
CA ASP A 158 -21.50 -5.32 -21.85
C ASP A 158 -21.09 -5.59 -20.38
N ASP A 159 -21.04 -6.87 -19.96
CA ASP A 159 -20.77 -7.31 -18.58
C ASP A 159 -21.59 -6.55 -17.52
N TYR A 160 -22.90 -6.36 -17.77
CA TYR A 160 -23.73 -5.48 -16.94
C TYR A 160 -25.10 -6.07 -16.59
N VAL A 161 -25.59 -5.77 -15.38
CA VAL A 161 -26.95 -6.08 -14.92
C VAL A 161 -27.69 -4.78 -14.62
N THR A 162 -28.83 -4.56 -15.29
CA THR A 162 -29.71 -3.42 -15.02
C THR A 162 -31.03 -3.90 -14.42
N THR A 163 -31.55 -3.19 -13.44
CA THR A 163 -32.78 -3.58 -12.75
C THR A 163 -33.71 -2.39 -12.58
N ARG A 164 -35.02 -2.65 -12.62
CA ARG A 164 -36.07 -1.64 -12.42
C ARG A 164 -36.93 -2.00 -11.21
N ASN A 165 -37.36 -0.98 -10.46
CA ASN A 165 -38.14 -1.11 -9.22
C ASN A 165 -37.55 -2.17 -8.29
N THR A 166 -36.28 -1.97 -7.93
CA THR A 166 -35.50 -2.93 -7.16
C THR A 166 -35.58 -2.64 -5.68
N THR A 167 -35.85 -3.67 -4.90
CA THR A 167 -35.82 -3.60 -3.43
C THR A 167 -34.64 -4.42 -2.94
N LEU A 168 -33.75 -3.81 -2.15
CA LEU A 168 -32.72 -4.51 -1.42
C LEU A 168 -33.33 -5.10 -0.14
N ASN A 169 -33.39 -6.42 -0.10
CA ASN A 169 -33.81 -7.18 1.08
C ASN A 169 -32.58 -7.62 1.86
N VAL A 170 -32.56 -7.39 3.17
CA VAL A 170 -31.51 -7.85 4.08
C VAL A 170 -32.15 -8.77 5.10
N PHE A 171 -31.73 -10.02 5.16
CA PHE A 171 -32.37 -11.09 5.96
C PHE A 171 -33.90 -11.17 5.77
N GLY A 172 -34.36 -10.94 4.53
CA GLY A 172 -35.79 -10.95 4.18
C GLY A 172 -36.55 -9.66 4.48
N LEU A 173 -35.91 -8.66 5.11
CA LEU A 173 -36.52 -7.35 5.37
C LEU A 173 -36.21 -6.38 4.23
N PRO A 174 -37.22 -5.73 3.62
CA PRO A 174 -36.98 -4.71 2.60
C PRO A 174 -36.41 -3.44 3.25
N ILE A 175 -35.14 -3.12 2.97
CA ILE A 175 -34.44 -1.98 3.58
C ILE A 175 -34.51 -0.73 2.69
N PHE A 176 -34.33 -0.92 1.38
CA PHE A 176 -34.20 0.21 0.46
C PHE A 176 -34.80 -0.10 -0.92
N TRP A 177 -35.51 0.88 -1.48
CA TRP A 177 -36.10 0.79 -2.82
C TRP A 177 -35.39 1.75 -3.78
N LEU A 178 -35.13 1.26 -4.99
CA LEU A 178 -34.48 1.97 -6.08
C LEU A 178 -35.34 1.87 -7.35
N PRO A 179 -35.70 2.99 -8.00
CA PRO A 179 -36.45 2.95 -9.25
C PRO A 179 -35.64 2.30 -10.38
N TYR A 180 -34.33 2.52 -10.36
CA TYR A 180 -33.37 1.97 -11.30
C TYR A 180 -32.06 1.70 -10.55
N LEU A 181 -31.56 0.48 -10.64
CA LEU A 181 -30.25 0.09 -10.13
C LEU A 181 -29.52 -0.60 -11.26
N SER A 182 -28.22 -0.38 -11.34
CA SER A 182 -27.44 -0.97 -12.40
C SER A 182 -26.05 -1.25 -11.81
N PHE A 183 -25.56 -2.48 -11.94
CA PHE A 183 -24.27 -2.93 -11.40
C PHE A 183 -23.55 -3.86 -12.38
N PRO A 184 -22.21 -3.81 -12.45
CA PRO A 184 -21.47 -4.60 -13.41
C PRO A 184 -21.05 -5.99 -12.91
N LEU A 185 -20.79 -6.88 -13.85
CA LEU A 185 -20.17 -8.20 -13.63
C LEU A 185 -18.64 -8.13 -13.72
N LYS A 186 -18.08 -7.04 -14.25
CA LYS A 186 -16.64 -6.69 -14.25
C LYS A 186 -16.44 -5.26 -13.75
N ARG A 187 -15.23 -4.70 -13.90
CA ARG A 187 -14.97 -3.29 -13.60
C ARG A 187 -15.88 -2.41 -14.48
N HIS A 188 -16.66 -1.52 -13.88
CA HIS A 188 -17.49 -0.52 -14.57
C HIS A 188 -17.91 0.57 -13.58
N SER A 189 -18.37 1.72 -14.10
CA SER A 189 -18.90 2.83 -13.31
C SER A 189 -20.15 2.46 -12.50
N GLY A 190 -20.26 2.95 -11.26
CA GLY A 190 -21.40 2.71 -10.38
C GLY A 190 -21.21 3.21 -8.94
N PHE A 191 -22.27 3.16 -8.13
CA PHE A 191 -22.18 3.48 -6.71
C PHE A 191 -21.43 2.39 -5.95
N LEU A 192 -20.47 2.80 -5.11
CA LEU A 192 -19.83 1.91 -4.15
C LEU A 192 -20.59 1.96 -2.82
N THR A 193 -20.24 1.07 -1.88
CA THR A 193 -20.96 0.99 -0.62
C THR A 193 -20.74 2.27 0.21
N PRO A 194 -21.81 2.91 0.73
CA PRO A 194 -21.67 4.08 1.57
C PRO A 194 -20.89 3.79 2.86
N THR A 195 -20.15 4.79 3.35
CA THR A 195 -19.41 4.70 4.60
C THR A 195 -20.09 5.54 5.69
N PHE A 196 -20.11 5.00 6.91
CA PHE A 196 -20.69 5.66 8.07
C PHE A 196 -19.63 5.85 9.14
N GLY A 197 -19.57 7.05 9.70
CA GLY A 197 -18.64 7.35 10.78
C GLY A 197 -19.22 8.33 11.77
N SER A 198 -18.61 8.42 12.94
CA SER A 198 -18.88 9.46 13.92
C SER A 198 -17.56 9.85 14.57
N SER A 199 -17.31 11.15 14.73
CA SER A 199 -16.13 11.62 15.47
C SER A 199 -16.44 12.82 16.36
N THR A 200 -15.64 13.05 17.39
CA THR A 200 -15.75 14.26 18.21
C THR A 200 -15.55 15.53 17.38
N VAL A 201 -14.65 15.49 16.39
CA VAL A 201 -14.28 16.61 15.53
C VAL A 201 -15.34 16.88 14.44
N ASN A 202 -15.73 15.87 13.65
CA ASN A 202 -16.60 16.05 12.47
C ASN A 202 -18.08 15.74 12.72
N GLY A 203 -18.40 15.11 13.85
CA GLY A 203 -19.75 14.60 14.13
C GLY A 203 -20.07 13.35 13.30
N LEU A 204 -21.35 13.13 13.02
CA LEU A 204 -21.80 12.04 12.15
C LEU A 204 -21.34 12.32 10.71
N THR A 205 -20.83 11.29 10.06
CA THR A 205 -20.27 11.31 8.71
C THR A 205 -20.98 10.28 7.84
N LEU A 206 -21.42 10.69 6.65
CA LEU A 206 -21.95 9.83 5.60
C LEU A 206 -21.17 10.07 4.31
N GLY A 207 -20.48 9.05 3.81
CA GLY A 207 -19.79 9.08 2.52
C GLY A 207 -20.55 8.31 1.45
N ILE A 208 -20.81 8.93 0.30
CA ILE A 208 -21.44 8.30 -0.86
C ILE A 208 -20.45 8.31 -2.03
N PRO A 209 -19.69 7.22 -2.22
CA PRO A 209 -18.75 7.07 -3.34
C PRO A 209 -19.43 6.64 -4.64
N TYR A 210 -19.07 7.30 -5.74
CA TYR A 210 -19.39 6.91 -7.11
C TYR A 210 -18.09 6.65 -7.89
N TYR A 211 -17.94 5.43 -8.38
CA TYR A 211 -16.81 5.00 -9.18
C TYR A 211 -17.09 5.26 -10.66
N PHE A 212 -16.10 5.79 -11.38
CA PHE A 212 -16.09 5.96 -12.81
C PHE A 212 -15.01 5.07 -13.42
N ASP A 213 -15.43 4.08 -14.19
CA ASP A 213 -14.53 3.32 -15.04
C ASP A 213 -14.36 4.07 -16.37
N ILE A 214 -13.26 4.83 -16.51
CA ILE A 214 -13.04 5.72 -17.66
C ILE A 214 -12.42 4.93 -18.82
N ALA A 215 -11.42 4.10 -18.51
CA ALA A 215 -10.72 3.22 -19.44
C ALA A 215 -10.01 2.09 -18.67
N PRO A 216 -9.53 1.01 -19.31
CA PRO A 216 -8.86 -0.10 -18.61
C PRO A 216 -7.69 0.34 -17.70
N ASN A 217 -7.02 1.42 -18.10
CA ASN A 217 -5.87 2.07 -17.49
C ASN A 217 -6.21 3.32 -16.66
N LEU A 218 -7.49 3.76 -16.59
CA LEU A 218 -7.89 4.99 -15.89
C LEU A 218 -9.21 4.83 -15.13
N ASP A 219 -9.24 5.27 -13.88
CA ASP A 219 -10.50 5.44 -13.15
C ASP A 219 -10.54 6.71 -12.31
N ASP A 220 -11.75 7.05 -11.92
CA ASP A 220 -12.03 8.13 -10.98
C ASP A 220 -13.01 7.65 -9.91
N THR A 221 -12.92 8.19 -8.70
CA THR A 221 -13.89 7.96 -7.63
C THR A 221 -14.25 9.29 -6.99
N LEU A 222 -15.50 9.73 -7.20
CA LEU A 222 -16.04 10.92 -6.55
C LEU A 222 -16.86 10.51 -5.33
N THR A 223 -16.49 11.00 -4.16
CA THR A 223 -17.18 10.73 -2.90
C THR A 223 -17.76 12.02 -2.35
N VAL A 224 -19.07 12.04 -2.12
CA VAL A 224 -19.75 13.11 -1.39
C VAL A 224 -19.76 12.76 0.09
N LEU A 225 -19.06 13.53 0.90
CA LEU A 225 -18.92 13.33 2.35
C LEU A 225 -19.70 14.40 3.10
N GLY A 226 -20.77 14.00 3.79
CA GLY A 226 -21.54 14.88 4.67
C GLY A 226 -21.08 14.76 6.11
N PHE A 227 -20.64 15.87 6.71
CA PHE A 227 -20.28 16.00 8.13
C PHE A 227 -21.31 16.86 8.87
N THR A 228 -21.90 16.35 9.96
CA THR A 228 -22.94 17.13 10.68
C THR A 228 -22.39 18.41 11.31
N LYS A 229 -21.13 18.41 11.77
CA LYS A 229 -20.50 19.59 12.38
C LYS A 229 -19.80 20.52 11.39
N ARG A 230 -19.43 20.06 10.18
CA ARG A 230 -18.59 20.84 9.24
C ARG A 230 -19.22 21.17 7.89
N GLY A 231 -20.15 20.36 7.38
CA GLY A 231 -20.76 20.57 6.07
C GLY A 231 -20.44 19.46 5.07
N VAL A 232 -20.52 19.75 3.77
CA VAL A 232 -20.35 18.77 2.69
C VAL A 232 -19.00 18.95 2.02
N MET A 233 -18.21 17.88 2.00
CA MET A 233 -16.94 17.79 1.29
C MET A 233 -17.12 16.94 0.03
N LEU A 234 -16.46 17.34 -1.05
CA LEU A 234 -16.26 16.56 -2.25
C LEU A 234 -14.83 16.02 -2.23
N GLN A 235 -14.70 14.71 -2.24
CA GLN A 235 -13.41 14.01 -2.35
C GLN A 235 -13.36 13.32 -3.71
N ASN A 236 -12.26 13.54 -4.43
CA ASN A 236 -12.03 12.94 -5.73
C ASN A 236 -10.71 12.16 -5.71
N GLN A 237 -10.74 10.92 -6.20
CA GLN A 237 -9.55 10.09 -6.39
C GLN A 237 -9.47 9.64 -7.84
N PHE A 238 -8.49 10.18 -8.56
CA PHE A 238 -8.19 9.83 -9.93
C PHE A 238 -6.94 8.94 -9.99
N ARG A 239 -7.01 7.80 -10.69
CA ARG A 239 -5.89 6.86 -10.83
C ARG A 239 -5.66 6.53 -12.29
N TYR A 240 -4.39 6.38 -12.65
CA TYR A 240 -3.96 6.03 -13.99
C TYR A 240 -2.77 5.08 -13.95
N LEU A 241 -2.72 4.16 -14.93
CA LEU A 241 -1.70 3.12 -15.03
C LEU A 241 -1.38 2.79 -16.50
N GLU A 242 -0.20 3.15 -16.94
CA GLU A 242 0.41 2.76 -18.21
C GLU A 242 1.64 1.88 -17.99
N PRO A 243 2.15 1.19 -19.03
CA PRO A 243 3.39 0.39 -18.92
C PRO A 243 4.60 1.19 -18.43
N SER A 244 4.69 2.48 -18.79
CA SER A 244 5.83 3.34 -18.43
C SER A 244 5.54 4.27 -17.26
N TYR A 245 4.28 4.48 -16.86
CA TYR A 245 3.96 5.40 -15.76
C TYR A 245 2.71 5.00 -14.99
N SER A 246 2.63 5.42 -13.75
CA SER A 246 1.43 5.26 -12.93
C SER A 246 1.30 6.42 -11.96
N GLY A 247 0.09 6.63 -11.46
CA GLY A 247 -0.09 7.60 -10.40
C GLY A 247 -1.51 7.73 -9.88
N ARG A 248 -1.62 8.60 -8.88
CA ARG A 248 -2.84 8.87 -8.13
C ARG A 248 -2.90 10.35 -7.80
N LEU A 249 -4.06 10.96 -8.06
CA LEU A 249 -4.38 12.32 -7.69
C LEU A 249 -5.59 12.29 -6.75
N ASN A 250 -5.43 12.82 -5.54
CA ASN A 250 -6.51 13.03 -4.60
C ASN A 250 -6.77 14.53 -4.46
N LEU A 251 -8.05 14.92 -4.53
CA LEU A 251 -8.52 16.29 -4.35
C LEU A 251 -9.68 16.30 -3.37
N ASP A 252 -9.51 17.04 -2.28
CA ASP A 252 -10.55 17.23 -1.28
C ASP A 252 -10.97 18.69 -1.26
N LEU A 253 -12.27 18.96 -1.25
CA LEU A 253 -12.84 20.30 -1.24
C LEU A 253 -14.07 20.36 -0.34
N LEU A 254 -14.00 21.17 0.70
CA LEU A 254 -15.09 21.57 1.59
C LEU A 254 -15.28 23.08 1.45
N PRO A 255 -16.18 23.55 0.56
CA PRO A 255 -16.32 24.96 0.20
C PRO A 255 -16.66 25.87 1.39
N ALA A 256 -17.49 25.38 2.31
CA ALA A 256 -17.99 26.15 3.45
C ALA A 256 -17.92 25.29 4.72
N ASP A 257 -16.77 25.30 5.38
CA ASP A 257 -16.63 24.66 6.69
C ASP A 257 -17.33 25.48 7.78
N ARG A 258 -18.30 24.86 8.46
CA ARG A 258 -19.06 25.49 9.56
C ARG A 258 -18.21 25.80 10.80
N LEU A 259 -17.07 25.11 11.00
CA LEU A 259 -16.20 25.35 12.15
C LEU A 259 -15.14 26.43 11.90
N THR A 260 -14.48 26.39 10.73
CA THR A 260 -13.43 27.36 10.40
C THR A 260 -13.93 28.58 9.64
N HIS A 261 -15.18 28.57 9.15
CA HIS A 261 -15.77 29.59 8.28
C HIS A 261 -14.96 29.88 7.01
N ASN A 262 -14.15 28.92 6.56
CA ASN A 262 -13.27 29.02 5.41
C ASN A 262 -13.47 27.85 4.45
N THR A 263 -12.97 28.01 3.23
CA THR A 263 -12.85 26.90 2.29
C THR A 263 -11.67 26.00 2.68
N VAL A 264 -11.98 24.75 2.96
CA VAL A 264 -11.00 23.71 3.28
C VAL A 264 -10.71 22.90 2.02
N TRP A 265 -9.44 22.71 1.67
CA TRP A 265 -9.07 21.87 0.54
C TRP A 265 -7.73 21.19 0.74
N ALA A 266 -7.51 20.11 0.01
CA ALA A 266 -6.23 19.43 -0.05
C ALA A 266 -5.99 18.83 -1.45
N ILE A 267 -4.72 18.80 -1.87
CA ILE A 267 -4.24 18.09 -3.07
C ILE A 267 -3.08 17.15 -2.70
N SER A 268 -3.15 15.91 -3.18
CA SER A 268 -2.06 14.94 -3.12
C SER A 268 -1.91 14.29 -4.48
N TRP A 269 -0.72 14.41 -5.08
CA TRP A 269 -0.42 13.84 -6.38
C TRP A 269 0.85 13.02 -6.30
N GLN A 270 0.71 11.73 -6.55
CA GLN A 270 1.79 10.77 -6.64
C GLN A 270 1.90 10.31 -8.10
N HIS A 271 3.11 10.39 -8.65
CA HIS A 271 3.40 9.95 -10.01
C HIS A 271 4.76 9.25 -10.04
N GLN A 272 4.83 8.13 -10.75
CA GLN A 272 6.07 7.44 -11.03
C GLN A 272 6.11 7.09 -12.51
N GLN A 273 7.23 7.38 -13.15
CA GLN A 273 7.42 7.10 -14.57
C GLN A 273 8.84 6.61 -14.85
N ASN A 274 8.93 5.55 -15.62
CA ASN A 274 10.16 5.12 -16.28
C ASN A 274 10.26 5.83 -17.63
N LEU A 275 11.30 6.64 -17.80
CA LEU A 275 11.55 7.40 -19.04
C LEU A 275 12.39 6.62 -20.05
N GLY A 276 12.89 5.43 -19.68
CA GLY A 276 13.83 4.63 -20.48
C GLY A 276 15.29 4.99 -20.19
N ASP A 277 16.21 4.16 -20.68
CA ASP A 277 17.67 4.37 -20.62
C ASP A 277 18.24 4.69 -19.22
N GLY A 278 17.63 4.13 -18.18
CA GLY A 278 18.01 4.36 -16.78
C GLY A 278 17.44 5.62 -16.15
N PHE A 279 16.65 6.41 -16.89
CA PHE A 279 15.96 7.59 -16.37
C PHE A 279 14.59 7.26 -15.77
N SER A 280 14.28 7.88 -14.63
CA SER A 280 12.95 7.83 -14.04
C SER A 280 12.55 9.20 -13.49
N LEU A 281 11.24 9.44 -13.44
CA LEU A 281 10.61 10.60 -12.86
C LEU A 281 9.76 10.12 -11.69
N ALA A 282 9.88 10.77 -10.54
CA ALA A 282 8.95 10.56 -9.43
C ALA A 282 8.50 11.89 -8.83
N THR A 283 7.19 12.03 -8.61
CA THR A 283 6.61 13.16 -7.92
C THR A 283 5.71 12.69 -6.78
N ASN A 284 5.74 13.45 -5.70
CA ASN A 284 4.87 13.31 -4.54
C ASN A 284 4.57 14.71 -4.04
N ILE A 285 3.55 15.34 -4.60
CA ILE A 285 3.16 16.72 -4.31
C ILE A 285 1.99 16.69 -3.34
N ASN A 286 2.13 17.36 -2.21
CA ASN A 286 1.10 17.42 -1.18
C ASN A 286 0.92 18.85 -0.69
N ARG A 287 -0.32 19.32 -0.66
CA ARG A 287 -0.65 20.67 -0.18
C ARG A 287 -2.02 20.66 0.48
N VAL A 288 -2.13 21.33 1.62
CA VAL A 288 -3.39 21.53 2.35
C VAL A 288 -3.66 23.01 2.54
N SER A 289 -4.95 23.40 2.60
CA SER A 289 -5.36 24.79 2.79
C SER A 289 -5.18 25.27 4.23
N TYR A 290 -5.27 24.34 5.20
CA TYR A 290 -5.26 24.67 6.61
C TYR A 290 -4.46 23.64 7.43
N ARG A 291 -3.95 24.09 8.56
CA ARG A 291 -2.93 23.41 9.37
C ARG A 291 -3.39 22.08 9.98
N ASN A 292 -4.62 22.03 10.48
CA ASN A 292 -5.15 20.84 11.15
C ASN A 292 -5.83 19.84 10.18
N PHE A 293 -5.63 20.00 8.86
CA PHE A 293 -6.28 19.15 7.85
C PHE A 293 -6.10 17.65 8.13
N LEU A 294 -4.86 17.22 8.37
CA LEU A 294 -4.57 15.80 8.62
C LEU A 294 -5.20 15.32 9.94
N ALA A 295 -5.24 16.17 10.96
CA ALA A 295 -5.77 15.84 12.28
C ALA A 295 -7.29 15.66 12.25
N ASP A 296 -7.99 16.52 11.49
CA ASP A 296 -9.45 16.52 11.43
C ASP A 296 -10.00 15.56 10.38
N PHE A 297 -9.33 15.42 9.23
CA PHE A 297 -9.85 14.69 8.07
C PHE A 297 -9.01 13.48 7.66
N GLY A 298 -7.81 13.27 8.22
CA GLY A 298 -6.89 12.23 7.75
C GLY A 298 -7.44 10.79 7.85
N SER A 299 -8.49 10.56 8.63
CA SER A 299 -9.16 9.26 8.76
C SER A 299 -10.32 9.05 7.78
N SER A 300 -10.88 10.14 7.23
CA SER A 300 -11.94 10.12 6.22
C SER A 300 -11.43 10.41 4.81
N ALA A 301 -10.31 11.14 4.71
CA ALA A 301 -9.71 11.55 3.45
C ALA A 301 -8.86 10.41 2.88
N GLY A 302 -8.98 10.15 1.57
CA GLY A 302 -8.06 9.29 0.81
C GLY A 302 -6.62 9.82 0.76
N PHE A 303 -6.33 10.88 1.53
CA PHE A 303 -5.01 11.39 1.87
C PHE A 303 -4.24 10.37 2.71
N GLY A 304 -3.59 9.44 2.00
CA GLY A 304 -2.38 8.80 2.46
C GLY A 304 -2.47 8.08 3.80
N SER A 305 -2.77 6.78 3.73
CA SER A 305 -2.24 5.73 4.62
C SER A 305 -0.70 5.63 4.62
N SER A 306 0.00 6.74 4.34
CA SER A 306 1.43 6.82 4.02
C SER A 306 2.16 7.94 4.76
N PHE A 307 1.50 8.65 5.68
CA PHE A 307 2.19 9.60 6.54
C PHE A 307 2.88 8.87 7.70
N LEU A 308 4.21 8.97 7.74
CA LEU A 308 5.03 8.58 8.88
C LEU A 308 4.49 9.28 10.14
N GLY A 309 3.91 8.52 11.07
CA GLY A 309 3.43 9.03 12.36
C GLY A 309 1.95 8.83 12.69
N GLY A 310 1.18 8.12 11.86
CA GLY A 310 -0.25 7.94 12.15
C GLY A 310 -1.14 8.95 11.42
N ILE A 311 -2.44 8.69 11.39
CA ILE A 311 -3.43 9.65 10.91
C ILE A 311 -3.40 10.90 11.83
N GLY A 312 -3.00 12.04 11.28
CA GLY A 312 -3.21 13.34 11.91
C GLY A 312 -2.07 13.93 12.75
N ASN A 313 -0.92 13.26 12.86
CA ASN A 313 0.18 13.68 13.74
C ASN A 313 1.49 14.06 13.02
N ALA A 314 1.43 14.47 11.75
CA ALA A 314 2.60 14.97 11.03
C ALA A 314 2.80 16.48 11.29
N PRO A 315 3.96 16.95 11.79
CA PRO A 315 4.21 18.37 12.06
C PRO A 315 4.40 19.21 10.78
N TYR A 316 4.70 18.55 9.65
CA TYR A 316 4.85 19.18 8.35
C TYR A 316 4.45 18.20 7.24
N LEU A 317 4.11 18.76 6.07
CA LEU A 317 3.78 18.04 4.85
C LEU A 317 4.93 18.21 3.83
N THR A 318 5.36 17.10 3.23
CA THR A 318 6.47 17.10 2.28
C THR A 318 5.96 17.06 0.85
N SER A 319 6.54 17.87 -0.02
CA SER A 319 6.37 17.81 -1.48
C SER A 319 7.71 17.57 -2.15
N THR A 320 7.79 16.57 -3.02
CA THR A 320 8.98 16.24 -3.80
C THR A 320 8.67 16.07 -5.27
N ALA A 321 9.56 16.54 -6.14
CA ALA A 321 9.57 16.19 -7.55
C ALA A 321 11.03 15.96 -7.98
N GLY A 322 11.32 14.83 -8.61
CA GLY A 322 12.69 14.51 -9.00
C GLY A 322 12.78 13.72 -10.28
N VAL A 323 13.88 13.94 -10.99
CA VAL A 323 14.34 13.10 -12.09
C VAL A 323 15.60 12.38 -11.61
N TYR A 324 15.63 11.08 -11.83
CA TYR A 324 16.70 10.19 -11.40
C TYR A 324 17.29 9.50 -12.62
N TYR A 325 18.58 9.18 -12.52
CA TYR A 325 19.32 8.40 -13.48
C TYR A 325 20.09 7.32 -12.74
N GLY A 326 19.88 6.06 -13.12
CA GLY A 326 20.55 4.92 -12.52
C GLY A 326 21.07 3.95 -13.57
N ASN A 327 22.32 3.51 -13.41
CA ASN A 327 22.87 2.36 -14.10
C ASN A 327 23.73 1.52 -13.15
N ALA A 328 24.48 0.54 -13.66
CA ALA A 328 25.30 -0.36 -12.85
C ALA A 328 26.43 0.34 -12.06
N HIS A 329 26.79 1.57 -12.41
CA HIS A 329 27.93 2.32 -11.85
C HIS A 329 27.57 3.68 -11.27
N ILE A 330 26.52 4.34 -11.79
CA ILE A 330 26.17 5.71 -11.47
C ILE A 330 24.71 5.77 -11.01
N ASP A 331 24.50 6.51 -9.93
CA ASP A 331 23.19 6.89 -9.40
C ASP A 331 23.21 8.41 -9.22
N ALA A 332 22.38 9.13 -9.97
CA ALA A 332 22.34 10.58 -9.98
C ALA A 332 20.88 11.07 -9.99
N GLY A 333 20.66 12.28 -9.49
CA GLY A 333 19.31 12.83 -9.48
C GLY A 333 19.29 14.34 -9.30
N ALA A 334 18.20 14.93 -9.76
CA ALA A 334 17.84 16.31 -9.53
C ALA A 334 16.46 16.33 -8.86
N VAL A 335 16.41 16.78 -7.61
CA VAL A 335 15.22 16.71 -6.75
C VAL A 335 14.89 18.10 -6.24
N LEU A 336 13.61 18.45 -6.31
CA LEU A 336 13.02 19.60 -5.64
C LEU A 336 12.26 19.09 -4.43
N GLN A 337 12.63 19.54 -3.24
CA GLN A 337 11.97 19.15 -2.00
C GLN A 337 11.56 20.39 -1.21
N ASN A 338 10.27 20.46 -0.85
CA ASN A 338 9.71 21.57 -0.10
C ASN A 338 8.80 21.06 1.02
N TYR A 339 8.71 21.83 2.10
CA TYR A 339 7.88 21.51 3.25
C TYR A 339 6.78 22.56 3.48
N GLN A 340 5.63 22.12 3.96
CA GLN A 340 4.57 22.96 4.50
C GLN A 340 4.42 22.66 6.00
N GLU A 341 4.69 23.65 6.85
CA GLU A 341 4.51 23.55 8.29
C GLU A 341 3.01 23.43 8.65
N LEU A 342 2.67 22.46 9.50
CA LEU A 342 1.31 22.21 9.98
C LEU A 342 1.14 22.58 11.47
N ALA A 343 2.17 22.41 12.31
CA ALA A 343 2.08 22.73 13.73
C ALA A 343 2.73 24.10 14.06
N PRO A 344 2.06 25.01 14.82
CA PRO A 344 2.68 26.27 15.25
C PRO A 344 3.93 26.03 16.10
N GLY A 345 5.07 26.58 15.67
CA GLY A 345 6.35 26.41 16.36
C GLY A 345 7.12 25.15 15.95
N GLY A 346 6.58 24.36 15.01
CA GLY A 346 7.32 23.30 14.36
C GLY A 346 8.29 23.88 13.35
N VAL A 347 9.59 23.87 13.63
CA VAL A 347 10.57 24.31 12.63
C VAL A 347 10.60 23.26 11.51
N ALA A 348 9.94 23.57 10.40
CA ALA A 348 10.04 22.75 9.19
C ALA A 348 11.51 22.67 8.74
N PRO A 349 11.97 21.52 8.22
CA PRO A 349 13.31 21.43 7.65
C PRO A 349 13.50 22.43 6.50
N TYR A 350 14.75 22.76 6.17
CA TYR A 350 15.06 23.58 5.00
C TYR A 350 14.56 22.92 3.72
N SER A 351 13.89 23.70 2.88
CA SER A 351 13.58 23.29 1.50
C SER A 351 14.87 23.20 0.69
N GLN A 352 14.93 22.20 -0.19
CA GLN A 352 16.10 21.87 -1.01
C GLN A 352 15.71 22.05 -2.49
N LEU A 353 16.08 23.20 -3.07
CA LEU A 353 15.54 23.71 -4.34
C LEU A 353 16.62 24.31 -5.26
N PRO A 354 17.43 23.49 -5.96
CA PRO A 354 17.37 22.03 -6.05
C PRO A 354 18.36 21.31 -5.12
N TYR A 355 18.10 20.02 -4.88
CA TYR A 355 19.07 19.02 -4.45
C TYR A 355 19.53 18.21 -5.66
N LEU A 356 20.78 18.36 -6.05
CA LEU A 356 21.43 17.60 -7.10
C LEU A 356 22.41 16.63 -6.47
N TYR A 357 22.44 15.39 -6.91
CA TYR A 357 23.44 14.42 -6.45
C TYR A 357 23.96 13.56 -7.59
N ALA A 358 25.20 13.11 -7.45
CA ALA A 358 25.81 12.11 -8.31
C ALA A 358 26.73 11.22 -7.49
N ASN A 359 26.35 9.95 -7.41
CA ASN A 359 27.05 8.88 -6.74
C ASN A 359 27.58 7.90 -7.78
N GLY A 360 28.74 7.31 -7.52
CA GLY A 360 29.28 6.28 -8.39
C GLY A 360 30.18 5.29 -7.67
N TYR A 361 30.19 4.06 -8.16
CA TYR A 361 31.02 2.99 -7.65
C TYR A 361 31.70 2.23 -8.79
N TRP A 362 33.02 2.19 -8.77
CA TRP A 362 33.84 1.47 -9.74
C TRP A 362 34.82 0.54 -9.04
N ARG A 363 34.96 -0.68 -9.55
CA ARG A 363 36.03 -1.59 -9.13
C ARG A 363 37.34 -1.16 -9.79
N VAL A 364 38.42 -1.18 -9.01
CA VAL A 364 39.77 -0.87 -9.47
C VAL A 364 40.63 -2.13 -9.29
N GLY A 365 40.82 -2.86 -10.39
CA GLY A 365 41.41 -4.19 -10.36
C GLY A 365 40.58 -5.20 -9.56
N ASN A 366 41.23 -6.23 -9.01
CA ASN A 366 40.53 -7.36 -8.36
C ASN A 366 40.15 -7.11 -6.89
N ARG A 367 40.63 -6.02 -6.29
CA ARG A 367 40.48 -5.76 -4.84
C ARG A 367 40.18 -4.30 -4.50
N GLY A 368 40.55 -3.36 -5.37
CA GLY A 368 40.34 -1.94 -5.16
C GLY A 368 38.93 -1.52 -5.54
N TYR A 369 38.49 -0.40 -4.98
CA TYR A 369 37.28 0.28 -5.42
C TYR A 369 37.42 1.80 -5.25
N PHE A 370 36.71 2.52 -6.11
CA PHE A 370 36.53 3.97 -6.04
C PHE A 370 35.03 4.25 -5.85
N ASP A 371 34.69 4.86 -4.72
CA ASP A 371 33.36 5.35 -4.36
C ASP A 371 33.39 6.88 -4.45
N TRP A 372 32.60 7.43 -5.36
CA TRP A 372 32.41 8.87 -5.54
C TRP A 372 31.04 9.25 -5.01
N ARG A 373 30.97 10.28 -4.19
CA ARG A 373 29.71 10.90 -3.78
C ARG A 373 29.83 12.40 -3.93
N SER A 374 28.83 13.01 -4.52
CA SER A 374 28.77 14.46 -4.67
C SER A 374 27.32 14.92 -4.54
N ASN A 375 27.13 16.07 -3.91
CA ASN A 375 25.84 16.75 -3.95
C ASN A 375 26.01 18.27 -4.01
N PHE A 376 25.09 18.91 -4.70
CA PHE A 376 24.89 20.36 -4.69
C PHE A 376 23.48 20.63 -4.18
N ASN A 377 23.34 21.52 -3.21
CA ASN A 377 22.06 21.80 -2.60
C ASN A 377 21.86 23.30 -2.41
N TYR A 378 20.68 23.81 -2.74
CA TYR A 378 20.26 25.17 -2.39
C TYR A 378 19.20 25.11 -1.28
N PHE A 379 19.55 25.62 -0.11
CA PHE A 379 18.73 25.59 1.09
C PHE A 379 17.94 26.88 1.27
N TYR A 380 16.62 26.74 1.46
CA TYR A 380 15.71 27.86 1.70
C TYR A 380 14.82 27.61 2.92
N ALA A 381 14.66 28.63 3.77
CA ALA A 381 13.69 28.66 4.86
C ALA A 381 13.18 30.08 5.12
N SER A 382 12.03 30.21 5.79
CA SER A 382 11.43 31.50 6.15
C SER A 382 12.28 32.29 7.17
N ALA A 383 12.95 31.58 8.08
CA ALA A 383 13.87 32.12 9.08
C ALA A 383 15.17 31.32 9.10
N GLY A 384 16.29 31.99 9.37
CA GLY A 384 17.62 31.39 9.40
C GLY A 384 18.47 31.68 8.15
N PRO A 385 19.70 31.13 8.09
CA PRO A 385 20.61 31.27 6.97
C PRO A 385 20.06 30.65 5.68
N ILE A 386 20.34 31.26 4.54
CA ILE A 386 19.98 30.76 3.20
C ILE A 386 21.27 30.66 2.40
N GLY A 387 21.47 29.57 1.66
CA GLY A 387 22.69 29.40 0.89
C GLY A 387 22.75 28.12 0.09
N GLU A 388 23.83 27.98 -0.66
CA GLU A 388 24.15 26.79 -1.43
C GLU A 388 25.33 26.04 -0.81
N ARG A 389 25.32 24.71 -0.96
CA ARG A 389 26.39 23.81 -0.53
C ARG A 389 26.76 22.87 -1.67
N LEU A 390 28.05 22.77 -1.95
CA LEU A 390 28.64 21.70 -2.76
C LEU A 390 29.45 20.78 -1.84
N ASP A 391 29.11 19.50 -1.78
CA ASP A 391 29.88 18.46 -1.12
C ASP A 391 30.48 17.49 -2.13
N LEU A 392 31.75 17.15 -1.95
CA LEU A 392 32.46 16.13 -2.70
C LEU A 392 33.13 15.16 -1.70
N THR A 393 32.87 13.87 -1.86
CA THR A 393 33.41 12.81 -0.97
C THR A 393 34.04 11.66 -1.77
N PRO A 394 35.15 11.88 -2.50
CA PRO A 394 35.88 10.79 -3.14
C PRO A 394 36.46 9.83 -2.10
N THR A 395 36.33 8.54 -2.37
CA THR A 395 36.74 7.46 -1.48
C THR A 395 37.45 6.37 -2.28
N PHE A 396 38.67 6.02 -1.85
CA PHE A 396 39.41 4.87 -2.37
C PHE A 396 39.54 3.81 -1.29
N GLY A 397 39.33 2.54 -1.63
CA GLY A 397 39.50 1.45 -0.68
C GLY A 397 39.98 0.15 -1.33
N TRP A 398 40.49 -0.76 -0.50
CA TRP A 398 40.96 -2.07 -0.92
C TRP A 398 40.40 -3.16 -0.02
N ARG A 399 39.64 -4.08 -0.60
CA ARG A 399 39.00 -5.17 0.12
C ARG A 399 39.81 -6.45 0.03
N PHE A 400 40.37 -6.89 1.15
CA PHE A 400 40.99 -8.21 1.28
C PHE A 400 40.01 -9.14 1.99
N SER A 401 39.47 -10.13 1.28
CA SER A 401 38.47 -11.05 1.82
C SER A 401 38.91 -12.51 1.64
N ARG A 402 38.71 -13.31 2.68
CA ARG A 402 38.86 -14.77 2.73
C ARG A 402 37.63 -15.35 3.45
N ALA A 403 37.41 -16.67 3.36
CA ALA A 403 36.27 -17.30 4.04
C ALA A 403 36.25 -17.05 5.56
N TRP A 404 37.42 -17.01 6.19
CA TRP A 404 37.58 -16.82 7.63
C TRP A 404 37.53 -15.35 8.08
N GLY A 405 37.47 -14.37 7.18
CA GLY A 405 37.49 -12.97 7.59
C GLY A 405 37.98 -12.01 6.52
N PHE A 406 38.10 -10.75 6.92
CA PHE A 406 38.34 -9.67 6.00
C PHE A 406 39.09 -8.48 6.59
N LEU A 407 39.68 -7.69 5.70
CA LEU A 407 40.30 -6.39 5.99
C LEU A 407 39.94 -5.38 4.88
N ASP A 408 39.66 -4.14 5.26
CA ASP A 408 39.17 -3.07 4.38
C ASP A 408 39.79 -1.70 4.76
N PRO A 409 41.04 -1.43 4.35
CA PRO A 409 41.60 -0.08 4.37
C PRO A 409 40.88 0.84 3.38
N LYS A 410 40.54 2.04 3.85
CA LYS A 410 39.82 3.06 3.07
C LYS A 410 40.36 4.46 3.38
N ALA A 411 40.63 5.22 2.33
CA ALA A 411 40.94 6.64 2.38
C ALA A 411 39.80 7.45 1.74
N ARG A 412 39.37 8.51 2.41
CA ARG A 412 38.26 9.37 2.01
C ARG A 412 38.65 10.84 2.20
N LEU A 413 38.13 11.71 1.37
CA LEU A 413 38.27 13.16 1.53
C LEU A 413 36.89 13.78 1.63
N TYR A 414 36.58 14.49 2.71
CA TYR A 414 35.39 15.33 2.80
C TYR A 414 35.75 16.74 2.35
N TYR A 415 35.21 17.18 1.22
CA TYR A 415 35.31 18.56 0.75
C TYR A 415 33.91 19.17 0.70
N SER A 416 33.72 20.31 1.36
CA SER A 416 32.45 21.06 1.32
C SER A 416 32.74 22.53 1.06
N TYR A 417 31.97 23.14 0.15
CA TYR A 417 32.00 24.57 -0.15
C TYR A 417 30.61 25.15 0.04
N TYR A 418 30.51 26.26 0.77
CA TYR A 418 29.26 26.94 1.08
C TYR A 418 29.29 28.35 0.56
N GLN A 419 28.17 28.80 0.01
CA GLN A 419 27.94 30.19 -0.32
C GLN A 419 26.61 30.66 0.28
N VAL A 420 26.71 31.52 1.30
CA VAL A 420 25.60 31.88 2.19
C VAL A 420 25.20 33.34 1.98
N GLN A 421 23.90 33.61 1.85
CA GLN A 421 23.34 34.89 1.41
C GLN A 421 22.77 35.72 2.58
N ARG A 422 21.94 35.12 3.45
CA ARG A 422 21.26 35.80 4.59
C ARG A 422 21.95 35.40 5.89
N ASN A 423 22.77 36.27 6.52
CA ASN A 423 23.86 35.70 7.33
C ASN A 423 24.56 36.53 8.45
N PRO A 424 23.94 36.79 9.62
CA PRO A 424 24.73 36.98 10.85
C PRO A 424 24.73 35.70 11.70
N PRO A 425 25.89 35.19 12.19
CA PRO A 425 27.26 35.71 12.11
C PRO A 425 28.17 35.03 11.07
N TYR A 426 27.65 34.24 10.12
CA TYR A 426 28.50 33.40 9.26
C TYR A 426 29.12 34.15 8.05
N SER A 427 30.25 33.66 7.54
CA SER A 427 30.91 34.22 6.35
C SER A 427 30.13 33.91 5.07
N ARG A 428 30.29 34.75 4.03
CA ARG A 428 29.61 34.55 2.73
C ARG A 428 30.11 33.33 1.98
N ALA A 429 31.40 33.02 2.06
CA ALA A 429 32.01 31.85 1.42
C ALA A 429 32.81 31.06 2.47
N ILE A 430 32.55 29.77 2.59
CA ILE A 430 33.19 28.89 3.58
C ILE A 430 33.62 27.61 2.88
N SER A 431 34.82 27.11 3.17
CA SER A 431 35.31 25.83 2.64
C SER A 431 35.85 24.95 3.76
N ARG A 432 35.58 23.65 3.68
CA ARG A 432 36.03 22.66 4.64
C ARG A 432 36.63 21.47 3.89
N THR A 433 37.86 21.10 4.26
CA THR A 433 38.55 19.92 3.73
C THR A 433 39.04 19.05 4.89
N LEU A 434 38.53 17.81 4.99
CA LEU A 434 38.90 16.86 6.03
C LEU A 434 39.28 15.51 5.40
N PRO A 435 40.56 15.09 5.45
CA PRO A 435 40.93 13.72 5.10
C PRO A 435 40.45 12.75 6.18
N ALA A 436 40.03 11.56 5.76
CA ALA A 436 39.54 10.50 6.63
C ALA A 436 40.21 9.18 6.24
N LEU A 437 40.82 8.51 7.21
CA LEU A 437 41.41 7.18 7.04
C LEU A 437 40.68 6.19 7.94
N SER A 438 40.32 5.05 7.40
CA SER A 438 39.69 3.98 8.18
C SER A 438 40.22 2.61 7.81
N LEU A 439 40.25 1.72 8.80
CA LEU A 439 40.60 0.31 8.63
C LEU A 439 39.52 -0.51 9.31
N LYS A 440 38.70 -1.21 8.53
CA LYS A 440 37.65 -2.10 9.04
C LYS A 440 38.06 -3.55 8.85
N GLY A 441 37.87 -4.39 9.85
CA GLY A 441 38.25 -5.80 9.79
C GLY A 441 37.31 -6.68 10.59
N SER A 442 37.25 -7.96 10.23
CA SER A 442 36.40 -8.95 10.91
C SER A 442 36.89 -10.37 10.70
N LEU A 443 36.55 -11.26 11.63
CA LEU A 443 36.85 -12.70 11.58
C LEU A 443 35.55 -13.50 11.69
N ASN A 444 35.44 -14.62 10.99
CA ASN A 444 34.28 -15.51 11.02
C ASN A 444 34.67 -16.80 11.76
N PHE A 445 34.15 -17.00 12.96
CA PHE A 445 34.25 -18.27 13.67
C PHE A 445 32.96 -19.06 13.44
N VAL A 446 33.07 -20.20 12.76
CA VAL A 446 31.91 -21.03 12.42
C VAL A 446 32.02 -22.34 13.18
N ARG A 447 30.95 -22.71 13.89
CA ARG A 447 30.79 -24.01 14.53
C ARG A 447 29.65 -24.77 13.84
N TYR A 448 29.97 -25.92 13.27
CA TYR A 448 29.00 -26.86 12.73
C TYR A 448 28.64 -27.87 13.83
N GLY A 449 27.37 -27.92 14.23
CA GLY A 449 26.82 -28.96 15.10
C GLY A 449 25.92 -29.88 14.29
N SER A 450 26.24 -31.18 14.23
CA SER A 450 25.50 -32.15 13.40
C SER A 450 24.03 -32.34 13.81
N ALA A 451 23.67 -31.99 15.06
CA ALA A 451 22.29 -31.99 15.57
C ALA A 451 21.72 -30.58 15.81
N ASP A 452 22.58 -29.59 16.07
CA ASP A 452 22.15 -28.25 16.54
C ASP A 452 22.12 -27.20 15.42
N GLY A 453 22.71 -27.47 14.25
CA GLY A 453 22.80 -26.52 13.14
C GLY A 453 24.12 -25.74 13.09
N VAL A 454 24.10 -24.50 12.61
CA VAL A 454 25.30 -23.67 12.38
C VAL A 454 25.28 -22.45 13.27
N THR A 455 26.36 -22.26 14.04
CA THR A 455 26.59 -21.04 14.82
C THR A 455 27.75 -20.25 14.23
N VAL A 456 27.55 -18.96 14.03
CA VAL A 456 28.58 -18.03 13.57
C VAL A 456 28.82 -16.99 14.67
N LEU A 457 30.08 -16.76 15.01
CA LEU A 457 30.52 -15.68 15.87
C LEU A 457 31.51 -14.81 15.11
N GLN A 458 31.26 -13.52 15.06
CA GLN A 458 32.00 -12.58 14.23
C GLN A 458 32.41 -11.34 15.04
N PRO A 459 33.64 -11.32 15.59
CA PRO A 459 34.22 -10.07 16.06
C PRO A 459 34.50 -9.15 14.87
N ILE A 460 34.23 -7.87 15.06
CA ILE A 460 34.42 -6.82 14.07
C ILE A 460 35.07 -5.62 14.73
N PHE A 461 35.99 -4.97 14.03
CA PHE A 461 36.59 -3.73 14.49
C PHE A 461 36.66 -2.71 13.35
N LYS A 462 36.74 -1.45 13.72
CA LYS A 462 37.03 -0.35 12.82
C LYS A 462 37.88 0.69 13.53
N TYR A 463 39.05 0.99 13.00
CA TYR A 463 39.78 2.21 13.38
C TYR A 463 39.40 3.34 12.42
N LEU A 464 39.19 4.55 12.95
CA LEU A 464 38.82 5.73 12.19
C LEU A 464 39.61 6.95 12.67
N TYR A 465 40.22 7.65 11.71
CA TYR A 465 40.90 8.92 11.91
C TYR A 465 40.32 10.00 11.00
N ILE A 466 39.87 11.11 11.59
CA ILE A 466 39.39 12.34 10.96
C ILE A 466 39.91 13.50 11.83
N PRO A 467 40.67 14.47 11.28
CA PRO A 467 41.23 15.55 12.08
C PRO A 467 40.12 16.41 12.69
N LEU A 468 40.26 16.72 13.99
CA LEU A 468 39.32 17.58 14.69
C LEU A 468 39.53 19.04 14.22
N ARG A 469 38.46 19.66 13.73
CA ARG A 469 38.40 21.10 13.42
C ARG A 469 37.08 21.68 13.90
N ALA A 470 37.13 22.90 14.44
CA ALA A 470 35.93 23.69 14.73
C ALA A 470 35.17 23.95 13.42
N GLN A 471 33.84 23.92 13.51
CA GLN A 471 32.91 24.06 12.38
C GLN A 471 31.74 24.98 12.75
N ASN A 472 31.95 25.86 13.73
CA ASN A 472 30.96 26.82 14.21
C ASN A 472 30.78 28.03 13.28
N ASP A 473 31.64 28.16 12.28
CA ASP A 473 31.55 29.09 11.17
C ASP A 473 30.66 28.58 10.02
N ILE A 474 30.23 27.31 10.05
CA ILE A 474 29.34 26.69 9.06
C ILE A 474 27.90 26.71 9.60
N PRO A 475 26.90 27.24 8.86
CA PRO A 475 25.49 27.16 9.26
C PRO A 475 24.97 25.71 9.34
N LEU A 476 23.84 25.51 10.01
CA LEU A 476 23.18 24.21 10.13
C LEU A 476 21.95 24.17 9.20
N PHE A 477 21.98 23.35 8.15
CA PHE A 477 20.91 23.20 7.17
C PHE A 477 20.18 21.86 7.29
N ASP A 478 20.90 20.75 7.13
CA ASP A 478 20.32 19.39 7.05
C ASP A 478 20.88 18.42 8.10
N THR A 479 21.65 18.96 9.05
CA THR A 479 22.36 18.16 10.04
C THR A 479 21.64 18.15 11.38
N SER A 480 21.48 16.94 11.93
CA SER A 480 20.90 16.67 13.26
C SER A 480 21.73 15.60 13.97
N LEU A 481 21.43 15.35 15.25
CA LEU A 481 22.01 14.26 16.02
C LEU A 481 21.10 13.02 15.88
N PRO A 482 21.45 12.03 15.04
CA PRO A 482 20.65 10.81 14.94
C PRO A 482 20.79 9.98 16.22
N PHE A 483 19.75 9.25 16.56
CA PHE A 483 19.89 8.16 17.53
C PHE A 483 20.81 7.09 16.94
N SER A 484 21.85 6.74 17.68
CA SER A 484 22.80 5.72 17.25
C SER A 484 22.29 4.32 17.59
N ASN A 485 22.53 3.36 16.70
CA ASN A 485 22.32 1.94 16.90
C ASN A 485 23.63 1.19 16.64
N TYR A 486 23.62 -0.14 16.81
CA TYR A 486 24.82 -0.95 16.63
C TYR A 486 25.44 -0.82 15.23
N ASP A 487 24.64 -0.66 14.18
CA ASP A 487 25.17 -0.55 12.82
C ASP A 487 25.73 0.85 12.54
N SER A 488 25.08 1.90 13.07
CA SER A 488 25.45 3.29 12.83
C SER A 488 26.78 3.69 13.46
N ILE A 489 27.22 3.03 14.54
CA ILE A 489 28.54 3.31 15.14
C ILE A 489 29.72 2.95 14.22
N PHE A 490 29.50 2.11 13.20
CA PHE A 490 30.49 1.80 12.18
C PHE A 490 30.48 2.77 10.99
N ALA A 491 29.62 3.79 10.99
CA ALA A 491 29.70 4.89 10.03
C ALA A 491 30.98 5.72 10.25
N ASP A 492 31.38 6.52 9.26
CA ASP A 492 32.49 7.46 9.45
C ASP A 492 31.99 8.67 10.25
N ASN A 493 30.89 9.27 9.80
CA ASN A 493 30.19 10.36 10.49
C ASN A 493 29.06 9.79 11.37
N SER A 494 29.40 9.20 12.51
CA SER A 494 28.42 8.51 13.37
C SER A 494 27.65 9.45 14.31
N LEU A 495 28.15 10.67 14.56
CA LEU A 495 27.52 11.62 15.50
C LEU A 495 26.48 12.52 14.84
N PHE A 496 26.55 12.72 13.53
CA PHE A 496 25.74 13.69 12.80
C PHE A 496 25.12 13.05 11.56
N SER A 497 23.88 13.43 11.27
CA SER A 497 23.28 13.24 9.95
C SER A 497 23.71 14.37 9.02
N GLY A 498 23.50 14.23 7.70
CA GLY A 498 23.86 15.27 6.74
C GLY A 498 25.37 15.51 6.59
N SER A 499 25.73 16.66 6.01
CA SER A 499 27.12 17.03 5.73
C SER A 499 27.58 18.30 6.46
N ASP A 500 26.71 19.08 7.09
CA ASP A 500 27.12 20.36 7.70
C ASP A 500 28.06 20.19 8.89
N ARG A 501 27.99 19.03 9.57
CA ARG A 501 28.92 18.65 10.63
C ARG A 501 29.54 17.29 10.33
N ILE A 502 30.87 17.24 10.39
CA ILE A 502 31.65 16.00 10.34
C ILE A 502 32.40 15.86 11.65
N ASN A 503 32.17 14.76 12.38
CA ASN A 503 32.85 14.49 13.65
C ASN A 503 34.37 14.41 13.50
N GLY A 504 35.08 14.87 14.53
CA GLY A 504 36.49 14.53 14.70
C GLY A 504 36.62 13.08 15.17
N ALA A 505 37.54 12.31 14.59
CA ALA A 505 37.73 10.92 14.94
C ALA A 505 39.20 10.60 15.17
N ASN A 506 39.48 9.99 16.30
CA ASN A 506 40.66 9.17 16.52
C ASN A 506 40.15 8.12 17.49
N GLN A 507 39.62 7.04 16.93
CA GLN A 507 38.80 6.11 17.68
C GLN A 507 38.90 4.70 17.12
N ILE A 508 38.66 3.73 18.00
CA ILE A 508 38.45 2.34 17.63
C ILE A 508 37.04 1.92 18.04
N ILE A 509 36.29 1.42 17.06
CA ILE A 509 35.01 0.76 17.27
C ILE A 509 35.29 -0.74 17.30
N TYR A 510 34.72 -1.44 18.28
CA TYR A 510 34.74 -2.88 18.35
C TYR A 510 33.31 -3.38 18.60
N GLY A 511 32.98 -4.46 17.90
CA GLY A 511 31.69 -5.12 18.02
C GLY A 511 31.85 -6.63 17.97
N LEU A 512 30.88 -7.31 18.53
CA LEU A 512 30.72 -8.73 18.47
C LEU A 512 29.31 -9.00 17.96
N GLN A 513 29.20 -9.71 16.85
CA GLN A 513 27.92 -10.21 16.35
C GLN A 513 27.95 -11.73 16.31
N GLY A 514 26.81 -12.35 16.58
CA GLY A 514 26.65 -13.79 16.51
C GLY A 514 25.28 -14.15 15.94
N SER A 515 25.20 -15.32 15.34
CA SER A 515 23.95 -15.90 14.87
C SER A 515 23.97 -17.42 15.02
N HIS A 516 22.78 -18.00 15.11
CA HIS A 516 22.60 -19.43 15.13
C HIS A 516 21.40 -19.81 14.27
N GLN A 517 21.60 -20.79 13.39
CA GLN A 517 20.59 -21.39 12.56
C GLN A 517 20.48 -22.87 12.92
N ASN A 518 19.26 -23.41 12.97
CA ASN A 518 19.06 -24.84 13.19
C ASN A 518 19.41 -25.66 11.93
N ALA A 519 19.33 -27.00 12.02
CA ALA A 519 19.62 -27.89 10.90
C ALA A 519 18.72 -27.68 9.66
N ALA A 520 17.54 -27.10 9.83
CA ALA A 520 16.62 -26.75 8.73
C ALA A 520 16.92 -25.38 8.09
N GLY A 521 17.97 -24.68 8.54
CA GLY A 521 18.35 -23.35 8.05
C GLY A 521 17.53 -22.20 8.64
N ARG A 522 16.63 -22.46 9.61
CA ARG A 522 15.88 -21.40 10.30
C ARG A 522 16.78 -20.71 11.31
N GLN A 523 16.90 -19.39 11.21
CA GLN A 523 17.59 -18.57 12.19
C GLN A 523 16.83 -18.58 13.52
N ILE A 524 17.51 -19.05 14.58
CA ILE A 524 16.98 -19.12 15.93
C ILE A 524 17.33 -17.86 16.71
N TRP A 525 18.57 -17.36 16.58
CA TRP A 525 18.92 -16.07 17.14
C TRP A 525 19.97 -15.35 16.30
N GLN A 526 19.95 -14.02 16.39
CA GLN A 526 21.08 -13.16 16.07
C GLN A 526 21.20 -12.10 17.15
N ALA A 527 22.42 -11.74 17.50
CA ALA A 527 22.67 -10.69 18.46
C ALA A 527 23.96 -9.96 18.11
N ALA A 528 24.02 -8.68 18.43
CA ALA A 528 25.21 -7.87 18.29
C ALA A 528 25.34 -6.89 19.45
N LEU A 529 26.59 -6.64 19.85
CA LEU A 529 26.97 -5.70 20.90
C LEU A 529 28.22 -4.96 20.45
N GLY A 530 28.25 -3.64 20.60
CA GLY A 530 29.39 -2.83 20.20
C GLY A 530 29.59 -1.58 21.04
N GLN A 531 30.81 -1.04 21.00
CA GLN A 531 31.21 0.17 21.69
C GLN A 531 32.30 0.90 20.91
N ILE A 532 32.39 2.22 21.10
CA ILE A 532 33.44 3.07 20.59
C ILE A 532 34.37 3.46 21.75
N ARG A 533 35.68 3.34 21.53
CA ARG A 533 36.70 3.92 22.39
C ARG A 533 37.36 5.09 21.68
N TYR A 534 37.26 6.26 22.29
CA TYR A 534 37.79 7.51 21.78
C TYR A 534 39.20 7.76 22.36
N PHE A 535 40.17 8.04 21.49
CA PHE A 535 41.51 8.47 21.89
C PHE A 535 41.58 9.99 22.07
N ASN A 536 40.79 10.74 21.30
CA ASN A 536 40.63 12.19 21.50
C ASN A 536 39.81 12.47 22.77
N ARG A 537 40.11 13.55 23.49
CA ARG A 537 39.34 14.03 24.66
C ARG A 537 38.40 15.19 24.35
N GLN A 538 38.33 15.57 23.08
CA GLN A 538 37.52 16.65 22.55
C GLN A 538 36.76 16.20 21.30
N GLN A 539 35.60 16.80 21.08
CA GLN A 539 34.70 16.56 19.95
C GLN A 539 34.01 17.86 19.54
N ILE A 540 33.41 17.93 18.36
CA ILE A 540 32.49 19.02 18.03
C ILE A 540 31.06 18.72 18.50
N ASP A 541 30.33 19.73 18.96
CA ASP A 541 28.88 19.65 19.19
C ASP A 541 28.08 19.98 17.90
N LEU A 542 26.75 19.98 17.99
CA LEU A 542 25.88 20.35 16.85
C LEU A 542 26.08 21.82 16.42
N ALA A 543 26.42 22.71 17.35
CA ALA A 543 26.76 24.10 17.03
C ALA A 543 28.11 24.22 16.30
N GLY A 544 28.94 23.18 16.32
CA GLY A 544 30.27 23.15 15.69
C GLY A 544 31.41 23.60 16.61
N ASN A 545 31.12 23.80 17.91
CA ASN A 545 32.11 24.18 18.91
C ASN A 545 32.86 22.95 19.42
N ILE A 546 34.14 23.12 19.73
CA ILE A 546 34.94 22.05 20.34
C ILE A 546 34.59 21.94 21.83
N VAL A 547 34.03 20.80 22.22
CA VAL A 547 33.59 20.46 23.57
C VAL A 547 34.33 19.22 24.10
N PRO A 548 34.45 19.05 25.43
CA PRO A 548 35.00 17.83 26.01
C PRO A 548 34.16 16.59 25.64
N GLN A 549 34.82 15.44 25.44
CA GLN A 549 34.15 14.15 25.26
C GLN A 549 34.67 13.09 26.22
N ASN A 550 33.80 12.13 26.54
CA ASN A 550 34.17 10.96 27.33
C ASN A 550 35.10 10.03 26.52
N PRO A 551 35.97 9.25 27.18
CA PRO A 551 36.87 8.29 26.51
C PRO A 551 36.16 7.12 25.83
N GLN A 552 34.89 6.89 26.15
CA GLN A 552 34.11 5.76 25.69
C GLN A 552 32.70 6.21 25.35
N SER A 553 32.10 5.58 24.34
CA SER A 553 30.67 5.70 24.08
C SER A 553 29.87 4.81 25.04
N ASP A 554 28.56 4.95 24.93
CA ASP A 554 27.59 3.97 25.39
C ASP A 554 27.79 2.63 24.66
N TYR A 555 27.25 1.56 25.25
CA TYR A 555 27.12 0.26 24.62
C TYR A 555 25.88 0.25 23.74
N PHE A 556 26.02 -0.26 22.52
CA PHE A 556 24.94 -0.43 21.56
C PHE A 556 24.67 -1.90 21.35
N PHE A 557 23.42 -2.32 21.49
CA PHE A 557 23.04 -3.72 21.31
C PHE A 557 21.83 -3.85 20.40
N GLN A 558 21.76 -4.98 19.71
CA GLN A 558 20.58 -5.42 18.98
C GLN A 558 20.51 -6.94 18.93
N GLY A 559 19.31 -7.49 18.83
CA GLY A 559 19.13 -8.92 18.74
C GLY A 559 17.71 -9.31 18.35
N GLU A 560 17.63 -10.51 17.82
CA GLU A 560 16.41 -11.19 17.46
C GLU A 560 16.52 -12.63 17.96
N TYR A 561 15.47 -13.12 18.60
CA TYR A 561 15.35 -14.48 19.07
C TYR A 561 14.00 -15.07 18.65
N ALA A 562 14.07 -16.14 17.86
CA ALA A 562 12.94 -16.88 17.30
C ALA A 562 12.91 -18.33 17.86
N PRO A 563 12.53 -18.52 19.14
CA PRO A 563 12.50 -19.84 19.78
C PRO A 563 11.50 -20.79 19.11
N LEU A 564 10.42 -20.26 18.55
CA LEU A 564 9.37 -20.99 17.85
C LEU A 564 9.24 -20.45 16.42
N PRO A 565 8.72 -21.24 15.44
CA PRO A 565 8.60 -20.79 14.05
C PRO A 565 7.77 -19.52 13.85
N ASN A 566 6.93 -19.18 14.82
CA ASN A 566 5.92 -18.12 14.78
C ASN A 566 6.10 -17.08 15.89
N LEU A 567 7.14 -17.16 16.72
CA LEU A 567 7.38 -16.22 17.82
C LEU A 567 8.73 -15.54 17.62
N TYR A 568 8.73 -14.22 17.55
CA TYR A 568 9.90 -13.39 17.33
C TYR A 568 10.04 -12.39 18.48
N LEU A 569 11.19 -12.40 19.15
CA LEU A 569 11.55 -11.43 20.18
C LEU A 569 12.67 -10.56 19.62
N LEU A 570 12.40 -9.28 19.43
CA LEU A 570 13.30 -8.28 18.89
C LEU A 570 13.68 -7.32 20.02
N GLY A 571 14.96 -6.97 20.10
CA GLY A 571 15.45 -6.01 21.08
C GLY A 571 16.59 -5.20 20.52
N SER A 572 16.58 -3.89 20.74
CA SER A 572 17.72 -3.03 20.47
C SER A 572 17.78 -1.89 21.47
N GLY A 573 18.94 -1.28 21.63
CA GLY A 573 19.08 -0.18 22.56
C GLY A 573 20.49 0.32 22.74
N GLN A 574 20.59 1.31 23.61
CA GLN A 574 21.83 1.95 24.01
C GLN A 574 21.88 2.09 25.54
N ALA A 575 22.98 1.66 26.15
CA ALA A 575 23.18 1.68 27.59
C ALA A 575 24.47 2.44 27.92
N ARG A 576 24.41 3.30 28.94
CA ARG A 576 25.54 4.12 29.37
C ARG A 576 26.77 3.27 29.65
N SER A 577 27.96 3.80 29.34
CA SER A 577 29.22 3.14 29.69
C SER A 577 29.23 2.76 31.17
N GLY A 578 29.54 1.49 31.47
CA GLY A 578 29.43 0.89 32.81
C GLY A 578 28.12 0.14 33.10
N TRP A 579 27.17 0.10 32.16
CA TRP A 579 25.85 -0.55 32.32
C TRP A 579 24.97 0.02 33.44
N GLU A 580 25.32 1.22 33.94
CA GLU A 580 24.64 1.85 35.07
C GLU A 580 23.22 2.33 34.73
N ARG A 581 22.96 2.64 33.46
CA ARG A 581 21.70 3.24 33.02
C ARG A 581 21.42 2.97 31.55
N LEU A 582 20.16 2.70 31.24
CA LEU A 582 19.65 2.61 29.87
C LEU A 582 19.31 4.02 29.36
N GLU A 583 19.78 4.38 28.17
CA GLU A 583 19.40 5.66 27.54
C GLU A 583 18.29 5.45 26.50
N ARG A 584 18.26 4.27 25.86
CA ARG A 584 17.23 3.86 24.91
C ARG A 584 17.05 2.35 24.88
N ALA A 585 15.82 1.89 24.75
CA ALA A 585 15.53 0.53 24.33
C ALA A 585 14.23 0.44 23.54
N ASP A 586 14.24 -0.46 22.56
CA ASP A 586 13.10 -0.83 21.75
C ASP A 586 13.00 -2.37 21.83
N PHE A 587 11.98 -2.88 22.54
CA PHE A 587 11.69 -4.31 22.65
C PHE A 587 10.35 -4.61 21.98
N ARG A 588 10.30 -5.71 21.22
CA ARG A 588 9.07 -6.19 20.58
C ARG A 588 8.98 -7.71 20.66
N ALA A 589 7.86 -8.23 21.12
CA ALA A 589 7.50 -9.63 20.98
C ALA A 589 6.36 -9.74 19.95
N GLN A 590 6.56 -10.52 18.90
CA GLN A 590 5.56 -10.74 17.85
C GLN A 590 5.28 -12.24 17.72
N TRP A 591 4.01 -12.60 17.86
CA TRP A 591 3.53 -13.96 17.71
C TRP A 591 2.52 -14.06 16.56
N LEU A 592 2.83 -14.90 15.57
CA LEU A 592 2.11 -15.08 14.31
C LEU A 592 1.68 -16.55 14.14
N PRO A 593 0.77 -17.09 14.97
CA PRO A 593 0.49 -18.52 14.99
C PRO A 593 -0.24 -19.07 13.76
N GLY A 594 -0.75 -18.23 12.88
CA GLY A 594 -1.37 -18.63 11.61
C GLY A 594 -2.02 -17.46 10.90
N ALA A 595 -2.70 -17.76 9.79
CA ALA A 595 -3.40 -16.74 8.99
C ALA A 595 -4.40 -15.94 9.84
N GLY A 596 -4.32 -14.61 9.77
CA GLY A 596 -5.18 -13.68 10.50
C GLY A 596 -5.05 -13.72 12.03
N LYS A 597 -3.99 -14.36 12.57
CA LYS A 597 -3.69 -14.39 14.01
C LYS A 597 -2.36 -13.70 14.28
N VAL A 598 -2.42 -12.58 14.99
CA VAL A 598 -1.23 -11.85 15.43
C VAL A 598 -1.42 -11.33 16.85
N LEU A 599 -0.35 -11.39 17.63
CA LEU A 599 -0.20 -10.70 18.90
C LEU A 599 1.16 -10.02 18.93
N ASN A 600 1.18 -8.71 19.09
CA ASN A 600 2.37 -7.92 19.27
C ASN A 600 2.36 -7.30 20.66
N LEU A 601 3.49 -7.35 21.34
CA LEU A 601 3.80 -6.56 22.53
C LEU A 601 5.01 -5.69 22.19
N ASP A 602 4.95 -4.40 22.46
CA ASP A 602 6.09 -3.52 22.25
C ASP A 602 6.34 -2.61 23.45
N TYR A 603 7.61 -2.33 23.71
CA TYR A 603 8.05 -1.39 24.74
C TYR A 603 9.13 -0.50 24.16
N ARG A 604 8.92 0.81 24.23
CA ARG A 604 9.85 1.81 23.71
C ARG A 604 10.20 2.78 24.82
N TYR A 605 11.49 2.91 25.05
CA TYR A 605 12.06 3.79 26.04
C TYR A 605 13.11 4.66 25.39
N THR A 606 12.97 5.97 25.52
CA THR A 606 14.00 6.96 25.22
C THR A 606 14.00 7.94 26.38
N ARG A 607 15.13 8.01 27.08
CA ARG A 607 15.24 8.78 28.32
C ARG A 607 14.75 10.22 28.15
N ASN A 608 13.87 10.67 29.05
CA ASN A 608 13.25 11.99 29.08
C ASN A 608 12.31 12.35 27.91
N TYR A 609 12.06 11.43 26.97
CA TYR A 609 11.24 11.71 25.78
C TYR A 609 10.10 10.70 25.58
N VAL A 610 10.38 9.40 25.67
CA VAL A 610 9.43 8.33 25.36
C VAL A 610 9.52 7.27 26.43
N ASN A 611 8.38 6.88 27.00
CA ASN A 611 8.27 5.69 27.83
C ASN A 611 6.91 5.06 27.57
N GLN A 612 6.84 4.15 26.62
CA GLN A 612 5.59 3.67 26.06
C GLN A 612 5.56 2.14 26.03
N ALA A 613 4.41 1.58 26.37
CA ALA A 613 4.12 0.17 26.23
C ALA A 613 2.89 -0.02 25.34
N GLY A 614 2.97 -0.98 24.43
CA GLY A 614 1.95 -1.25 23.44
C GLY A 614 1.57 -2.72 23.42
N VAL A 615 0.28 -2.98 23.17
CA VAL A 615 -0.23 -4.30 22.80
C VAL A 615 -1.12 -4.13 21.57
N SER A 616 -0.92 -4.97 20.56
CA SER A 616 -1.85 -5.08 19.45
C SER A 616 -2.12 -6.53 19.11
N ALA A 617 -3.36 -6.84 18.74
CA ALA A 617 -3.75 -8.19 18.40
C ALA A 617 -4.82 -8.18 17.30
N ALA A 618 -4.79 -9.19 16.44
CA ALA A 618 -5.92 -9.55 15.60
C ALA A 618 -6.13 -11.06 15.70
N TRP A 619 -7.37 -11.47 15.97
CA TRP A 619 -7.69 -12.85 16.25
C TRP A 619 -9.07 -13.25 15.71
N PRO A 620 -9.19 -14.37 14.99
CA PRO A 620 -10.49 -14.97 14.68
C PRO A 620 -11.01 -15.66 15.95
N VAL A 621 -12.06 -15.11 16.55
CA VAL A 621 -12.67 -15.66 17.77
C VAL A 621 -13.63 -16.80 17.40
N PHE A 622 -14.35 -16.65 16.30
CA PHE A 622 -15.20 -17.67 15.70
C PHE A 622 -14.91 -17.76 14.20
N ARG A 623 -15.43 -18.79 13.51
CA ARG A 623 -15.15 -19.00 12.07
C ARG A 623 -15.38 -17.76 11.19
N GLN A 624 -16.37 -16.94 11.53
CA GLN A 624 -16.78 -15.76 10.78
C GLN A 624 -16.48 -14.45 11.52
N TRP A 625 -16.06 -14.49 12.79
CA TRP A 625 -15.87 -13.30 13.61
C TRP A 625 -14.39 -13.08 13.90
N ARG A 626 -13.90 -11.88 13.59
CA ARG A 626 -12.56 -11.42 13.90
C ARG A 626 -12.64 -10.24 14.86
N VAL A 627 -11.80 -10.26 15.89
CA VAL A 627 -11.61 -9.13 16.79
C VAL A 627 -10.19 -8.63 16.58
N LEU A 628 -10.04 -7.32 16.61
CA LEU A 628 -8.75 -6.66 16.56
C LEU A 628 -8.70 -5.56 17.61
N GLY A 629 -7.51 -5.28 18.11
CA GLY A 629 -7.29 -4.17 19.02
C GLY A 629 -5.85 -3.70 19.03
N SER A 630 -5.67 -2.42 19.32
CA SER A 630 -4.39 -1.78 19.59
C SER A 630 -4.56 -0.92 20.84
N TYR A 631 -3.58 -0.98 21.74
CA TYR A 631 -3.54 -0.17 22.94
C TYR A 631 -2.11 0.29 23.16
N GLN A 632 -1.89 1.61 23.11
CA GLN A 632 -0.61 2.25 23.38
C GLN A 632 -0.75 3.12 24.63
N TYR A 633 0.17 2.95 25.57
CA TYR A 633 0.13 3.59 26.88
C TYR A 633 1.44 4.32 27.18
N ASP A 634 1.34 5.57 27.62
CA ASP A 634 2.47 6.32 28.17
C ASP A 634 2.67 5.94 29.65
N VAL A 635 3.75 5.22 29.92
CA VAL A 635 4.10 4.72 31.25
C VAL A 635 4.63 5.86 32.13
N ALA A 636 5.20 6.92 31.56
CA ALA A 636 5.68 8.06 32.36
C ALA A 636 4.51 8.95 32.80
N ASP A 637 3.64 9.31 31.86
CA ASP A 637 2.52 10.23 32.09
C ASP A 637 1.23 9.53 32.58
N HIS A 638 1.25 8.20 32.69
CA HIS A 638 0.13 7.36 33.13
C HIS A 638 -1.16 7.56 32.33
N LYS A 639 -1.04 7.74 31.01
CA LYS A 639 -2.18 8.02 30.12
C LYS A 639 -2.20 7.13 28.87
N PRO A 640 -3.37 6.69 28.39
CA PRO A 640 -3.47 6.06 27.07
C PRO A 640 -3.14 7.09 25.98
N LEU A 641 -2.40 6.64 24.97
CA LEU A 641 -2.05 7.45 23.80
C LEU A 641 -2.94 7.11 22.61
N GLU A 642 -3.23 5.82 22.46
CA GLU A 642 -4.03 5.25 21.38
C GLU A 642 -4.80 4.06 21.93
N GLU A 643 -6.09 4.00 21.65
CA GLU A 643 -6.93 2.85 21.95
C GLU A 643 -7.76 2.55 20.71
N LEU A 644 -7.71 1.32 20.22
CA LEU A 644 -8.48 0.89 19.07
C LEU A 644 -9.05 -0.49 19.36
N VAL A 645 -10.34 -0.65 19.10
CA VAL A 645 -11.05 -1.93 19.17
C VAL A 645 -11.90 -2.06 17.93
N GLY A 646 -11.74 -3.17 17.23
CA GLY A 646 -12.52 -3.50 16.04
C GLY A 646 -13.10 -4.90 16.12
N ILE A 647 -14.29 -5.04 15.55
CA ILE A 647 -14.94 -6.32 15.32
C ILE A 647 -15.36 -6.42 13.86
N GLY A 648 -14.99 -7.51 13.22
CA GLY A 648 -15.34 -7.83 11.84
C GLY A 648 -16.11 -9.13 11.76
N TYR A 649 -17.09 -9.18 10.87
CA TYR A 649 -17.85 -10.37 10.50
C TYR A 649 -17.70 -10.65 9.01
N ASP A 650 -17.36 -11.88 8.64
CA ASP A 650 -17.32 -12.36 7.26
C ASP A 650 -18.37 -13.45 7.05
N GLY A 651 -19.43 -13.10 6.32
CA GLY A 651 -20.52 -14.00 5.94
C GLY A 651 -20.31 -14.70 4.59
N GLY A 652 -19.13 -14.61 3.98
CA GLY A 652 -18.82 -15.17 2.67
C GLY A 652 -19.26 -14.26 1.52
N CYS A 653 -20.56 -13.96 1.43
CA CYS A 653 -21.18 -13.09 0.42
C CYS A 653 -21.34 -11.62 0.88
N TRP A 654 -21.05 -11.33 2.16
CA TRP A 654 -21.02 -9.99 2.72
C TRP A 654 -20.03 -9.94 3.88
N ALA A 655 -19.54 -8.76 4.18
CA ALA A 655 -18.73 -8.50 5.36
C ALA A 655 -19.19 -7.21 6.04
N ALA A 656 -19.01 -7.12 7.35
CA ALA A 656 -19.21 -5.89 8.10
C ALA A 656 -18.10 -5.73 9.14
N GLN A 657 -17.69 -4.49 9.37
CA GLN A 657 -16.71 -4.15 10.37
C GLN A 657 -17.11 -2.88 11.11
N LEU A 658 -16.96 -2.95 12.42
CA LEU A 658 -17.14 -1.83 13.33
C LEU A 658 -15.80 -1.58 14.01
N MET A 659 -15.29 -0.36 13.95
CA MET A 659 -14.09 0.06 14.65
C MET A 659 -14.39 1.26 15.53
N VAL A 660 -13.89 1.23 16.75
CA VAL A 660 -13.90 2.35 17.68
C VAL A 660 -12.46 2.65 18.01
N TYR A 661 -12.08 3.92 17.91
CA TYR A 661 -10.73 4.34 18.28
C TYR A 661 -10.72 5.69 18.99
N HIS A 662 -9.75 5.82 19.87
CA HIS A 662 -9.39 6.99 20.62
C HIS A 662 -7.94 7.32 20.31
N GLN A 663 -7.65 8.57 19.97
CA GLN A 663 -6.28 9.04 19.77
C GLN A 663 -6.07 10.44 20.32
N ILE A 664 -4.87 10.69 20.83
CA ILE A 664 -4.41 12.04 21.19
C ILE A 664 -3.72 12.67 19.97
N LEU A 665 -4.27 13.79 19.49
CA LEU A 665 -3.76 14.59 18.39
C LEU A 665 -2.63 15.52 18.86
N LEU A 666 -1.77 15.96 17.93
CA LEU A 666 -0.79 17.03 18.16
C LEU A 666 -1.49 18.27 18.75
N GLY A 667 -1.03 18.72 19.92
CA GLY A 667 -1.67 19.79 20.69
C GLY A 667 -2.55 19.30 21.85
N GLY A 668 -2.64 17.99 22.09
CA GLY A 668 -3.28 17.40 23.27
C GLY A 668 -4.80 17.23 23.16
N GLN A 669 -5.39 17.49 22.00
CA GLN A 669 -6.82 17.24 21.76
C GLN A 669 -7.08 15.76 21.54
N THR A 670 -8.18 15.25 22.07
CA THR A 670 -8.61 13.86 21.87
C THR A 670 -9.59 13.74 20.72
N ASN A 671 -9.35 12.81 19.80
CA ASN A 671 -10.32 12.41 18.79
C ASN A 671 -10.87 11.02 19.14
N ASN A 672 -12.17 10.96 19.44
CA ASN A 672 -12.87 9.68 19.58
C ASN A 672 -13.70 9.48 18.33
N ALA A 673 -13.58 8.32 17.70
CA ALA A 673 -14.34 8.03 16.50
C ALA A 673 -14.77 6.58 16.37
N VAL A 674 -15.90 6.40 15.70
CA VAL A 674 -16.53 5.13 15.39
C VAL A 674 -16.70 5.04 13.89
N TYR A 675 -16.28 3.93 13.29
CA TYR A 675 -16.41 3.64 11.87
C TYR A 675 -17.19 2.35 11.67
N LEU A 676 -18.17 2.39 10.77
CA LEU A 676 -18.91 1.23 10.31
C LEU A 676 -18.75 1.14 8.79
N GLU A 677 -18.25 -0.01 8.34
CA GLU A 677 -18.15 -0.35 6.93
C GLU A 677 -18.85 -1.69 6.69
N ILE A 678 -19.67 -1.73 5.66
CA ILE A 678 -20.39 -2.92 5.21
C ILE A 678 -20.00 -3.14 3.76
N VAL A 679 -19.74 -4.38 3.36
CA VAL A 679 -19.34 -4.74 2.00
C VAL A 679 -20.25 -5.87 1.52
N LEU A 680 -20.90 -5.68 0.38
CA LEU A 680 -21.71 -6.73 -0.28
C LEU A 680 -20.89 -7.32 -1.44
N ARG A 681 -20.33 -8.51 -1.24
CA ARG A 681 -19.43 -9.14 -2.22
C ARG A 681 -20.21 -9.55 -3.47
N GLY A 682 -19.68 -9.18 -4.64
CA GLY A 682 -20.31 -9.43 -5.94
C GLY A 682 -21.42 -8.46 -6.33
N LEU A 683 -21.66 -7.40 -5.53
CA LEU A 683 -22.41 -6.21 -5.95
C LEU A 683 -21.48 -5.02 -6.22
N THR A 684 -20.41 -4.90 -5.43
CA THR A 684 -19.34 -3.90 -5.61
C THR A 684 -18.00 -4.62 -5.75
N SER A 685 -17.15 -4.16 -6.69
CA SER A 685 -15.88 -4.80 -7.04
C SER A 685 -14.64 -4.10 -6.47
N VAL A 686 -14.80 -3.18 -5.51
CA VAL A 686 -13.71 -2.30 -5.06
C VAL A 686 -13.47 -2.37 -3.55
N GLY A 687 -12.33 -2.97 -3.18
CA GLY A 687 -11.35 -2.49 -2.19
C GLY A 687 -11.73 -2.45 -0.70
N ASN A 688 -11.08 -3.29 0.11
CA ASN A 688 -11.03 -3.21 1.57
C ASN A 688 -10.28 -1.93 2.02
N ALA A 689 -10.97 -0.78 2.09
CA ALA A 689 -10.40 0.48 2.58
C ALA A 689 -9.80 0.33 3.99
N SER A 690 -10.35 -0.58 4.79
CA SER A 690 -9.91 -0.90 6.15
C SER A 690 -8.56 -1.64 6.26
N ASN A 691 -8.07 -2.32 5.21
CA ASN A 691 -6.78 -3.02 5.29
C ASN A 691 -5.59 -2.06 5.51
N GLY A 692 -5.69 -0.84 4.97
CA GLY A 692 -4.66 0.20 5.15
C GLY A 692 -4.60 0.70 6.60
N LEU A 693 -5.75 0.88 7.24
CA LEU A 693 -5.87 1.28 8.64
C LEU A 693 -5.38 0.16 9.57
N LEU A 694 -5.68 -1.09 9.24
CA LEU A 694 -5.34 -2.24 10.08
C LEU A 694 -3.84 -2.55 10.11
N ASN A 695 -3.16 -2.49 8.98
CA ASN A 695 -1.70 -2.68 8.96
C ASN A 695 -0.96 -1.58 9.74
N GLN A 696 -1.55 -0.39 9.86
CA GLN A 696 -0.98 0.72 10.61
C GLN A 696 -1.05 0.48 12.13
N TYR A 697 -2.21 0.05 12.64
CA TYR A 697 -2.45 -0.13 14.09
C TYR A 697 -2.12 -1.53 14.61
N VAL A 698 -2.26 -2.56 13.77
CA VAL A 698 -1.94 -3.95 14.10
C VAL A 698 -0.99 -4.51 13.04
N PRO A 699 0.32 -4.24 13.14
CA PRO A 699 1.29 -4.71 12.16
C PRO A 699 1.27 -6.24 12.05
N GLY A 700 1.16 -6.74 10.81
CA GLY A 700 1.05 -8.18 10.52
C GLY A 700 -0.39 -8.72 10.51
N ALA A 701 -1.40 -7.88 10.77
CA ALA A 701 -2.79 -8.23 10.55
C ALA A 701 -3.15 -8.13 9.07
N SER A 702 -3.66 -9.22 8.49
CA SER A 702 -4.35 -9.19 7.20
C SER A 702 -5.85 -9.42 7.40
N MET A 703 -6.69 -8.76 6.60
CA MET A 703 -8.09 -9.17 6.46
C MET A 703 -8.41 -9.91 5.17
N GLU A 704 -7.40 -10.26 4.40
CA GLU A 704 -7.58 -11.24 3.33
C GLU A 704 -7.89 -12.59 3.98
N PHE A 705 -9.05 -13.15 3.60
CA PHE A 705 -9.45 -14.51 3.92
C PHE A 705 -8.89 -15.47 2.88
#